data_AF-A0A497KZY4-F1
#
_entry.id   AF-A0A497KZY4-F1
#
_cell.length_a   1.000
_cell.length_b   1.000
_cell.length_c   1.000
_cell.angle_alpha   90.00
_cell.angle_beta   90.00
_cell.angle_gamma   90.00
#
_symmetry.space_group_name_H-M   'P 1'
#
loop_
_entity.id
_entity.type
_entity.pdbx_description
1 polymer ?
#
loop_
_entity_poly.entity_id
_entity_poly.type
_entity_poly.pdbx_seq_one_letter_code
_entity_poly.pdbx_strand_id
1 'polypeptide(L)'
;MMGGGTTVVEVLRTGCKIVAQDLNPVAWFLVKKIVESVDIKKLDDAFKALEMQVADEIKKYYKTICPHCLKEYAKLHHKRAEEVVKEVVGKLENTRDPREVYVQYSFKSNFNVEKNIFADTMYYFWIKEASCLACGTKVPLFRGYMLARTRDKKGYYVICPDCGNIFVAGGYKKETKCLRCERKFNPDKDGNVEGKYYICTNPDCGQKNVIVEAIQRTGKPEERLYAVEYYCPHCGKKGYKQTDEFDIALFERAKEEFKEVEKGWVGKYIPDTEIPIGYNTKQMINYGYKYWKDMFNERQLLGLGKLLKAILELDVDENVRELLVITFSDSLEFHNMLCDYLQTRNHIGKLFRLHAYRPPQNPVENNVWGAEGGRGTYKNEFIKILAGKNYNLRTFEKYIQNGKTQEKPMKMQIIGKLGDVFNDNAMITCGDSSYLDIPDKSVDAVITDPPYYGNVMYSELSEFYYAWLRLGLKEKYEYFRSEHVPNATEVIVNRVQEKDERDFIEGLTAIFKEANRKLKDHGLMVFTFHHQEEKAWGAVLQSVLNAGFYISAIYPVQSEKSTSTHIFEKANVRYDMVVVCKKRRQKPEPKHWTQIEDDIYFKVHDEIKRIERYKRDLSQEDIFVVTIGKCLEIYSKYYPEVYKSDKKVSIDEALSSIREIVDSQLMHTRFNQIAQETDIITAVYLIYLSKRTNMSYDALNKTLKMRSIPMKEVLDSGLVEKEGSQLLVLTAKERAKIIETKRKETLSAIDRAHCLYCLWKEGTIFSFANTLSEDEKTLWQAEPVIKTLEYLYGIEKDKAYQEIIKLLKDRWME
;
A
#
# COMPACT_ATOMS: atom_id res chain seq x y z
N MET A 1 -21.43 -0.51 -8.70
CA MET A 1 -20.09 0.03 -8.47
C MET A 1 -19.08 -0.86 -9.18
N MET A 2 -18.24 -0.27 -10.04
CA MET A 2 -17.31 -1.03 -10.89
C MET A 2 -15.86 -1.02 -10.38
N GLY A 3 -15.55 -0.17 -9.40
CA GLY A 3 -14.25 -0.09 -8.75
C GLY A 3 -13.14 0.19 -9.77
N GLY A 4 -11.99 -0.48 -9.62
CA GLY A 4 -10.87 -0.38 -10.57
C GLY A 4 -11.11 -1.01 -11.95
N GLY A 5 -12.30 -1.52 -12.24
CA GLY A 5 -12.66 -2.10 -13.54
C GLY A 5 -12.22 -3.54 -13.78
N THR A 6 -11.44 -4.15 -12.87
CA THR A 6 -10.97 -5.53 -12.99
C THR A 6 -12.13 -6.50 -13.24
N THR A 7 -13.21 -6.39 -12.47
CA THR A 7 -14.41 -7.24 -12.65
C THR A 7 -15.02 -7.08 -14.04
N VAL A 8 -15.10 -5.86 -14.57
CA VAL A 8 -15.64 -5.60 -15.92
C VAL A 8 -14.77 -6.25 -16.99
N VAL A 9 -13.45 -6.10 -16.87
CA VAL A 9 -12.47 -6.72 -17.78
C VAL A 9 -12.59 -8.24 -17.76
N GLU A 10 -12.65 -8.84 -16.58
CA GLU A 10 -12.73 -10.29 -16.41
C GLU A 10 -14.07 -10.87 -16.91
N VAL A 11 -15.19 -10.16 -16.72
CA VAL A 11 -16.50 -10.58 -17.26
C VAL A 11 -16.49 -10.56 -18.79
N LEU A 12 -15.92 -9.53 -19.42
CA LEU A 12 -15.80 -9.49 -20.89
C LEU A 12 -14.88 -10.59 -21.39
N ARG A 13 -13.79 -10.88 -20.67
CA ARG A 13 -12.84 -11.95 -21.01
C ARG A 13 -13.49 -13.34 -21.03
N THR A 14 -14.51 -13.58 -20.20
CA THR A 14 -15.25 -14.85 -20.19
C THR A 14 -16.37 -14.92 -21.24
N GLY A 15 -16.59 -13.84 -22.01
CA GLY A 15 -17.62 -13.75 -23.04
C GLY A 15 -19.01 -13.39 -22.50
N CYS A 16 -19.11 -13.05 -21.22
CA CYS A 16 -20.35 -12.59 -20.62
C CYS A 16 -20.67 -11.16 -21.04
N LYS A 17 -21.97 -10.82 -21.07
CA LYS A 17 -22.44 -9.43 -21.18
C LYS A 17 -22.32 -8.73 -19.82
N ILE A 18 -22.04 -7.43 -19.82
CA ILE A 18 -21.82 -6.66 -18.59
C ILE A 18 -22.64 -5.36 -18.56
N VAL A 19 -23.21 -5.08 -17.39
CA VAL A 19 -23.68 -3.76 -16.98
C VAL A 19 -22.79 -3.30 -15.84
N ALA A 20 -22.17 -2.14 -15.98
CA ALA A 20 -21.32 -1.55 -14.96
C ALA A 20 -21.69 -0.08 -14.75
N GLN A 21 -21.79 0.33 -13.48
CA GLN A 21 -22.05 1.71 -13.10
C GLN A 21 -21.15 2.13 -11.94
N ASP A 22 -20.64 3.36 -12.01
CA ASP A 22 -19.88 4.00 -10.94
C ASP A 22 -20.33 5.43 -10.74
N LEU A 23 -20.31 5.86 -9.48
CA LEU A 23 -20.65 7.23 -9.13
C LEU A 23 -19.56 8.21 -9.62
N ASN A 24 -18.29 7.76 -9.64
CA ASN A 24 -17.15 8.61 -9.91
C ASN A 24 -16.86 8.74 -11.43
N PRO A 25 -16.91 9.96 -12.01
CA PRO A 25 -16.65 10.16 -13.44
C PRO A 25 -15.26 9.70 -13.90
N VAL A 26 -14.25 9.81 -13.05
CA VAL A 26 -12.88 9.38 -13.37
C VAL A 26 -12.82 7.86 -13.47
N ALA A 27 -13.43 7.14 -12.52
CA ALA A 27 -13.50 5.68 -12.54
C ALA A 27 -14.28 5.19 -13.76
N TRP A 28 -15.45 5.78 -14.02
CA TRP A 28 -16.25 5.48 -15.20
C TRP A 28 -15.45 5.67 -16.50
N PHE A 29 -14.81 6.82 -16.69
CA PHE A 29 -14.08 7.13 -17.90
C PHE A 29 -12.91 6.17 -18.12
N LEU A 30 -12.19 5.82 -17.05
CA LEU A 30 -11.11 4.84 -17.09
C LEU A 30 -11.62 3.47 -17.55
N VAL A 31 -12.67 2.94 -16.92
CA VAL A 31 -13.20 1.60 -17.26
C VAL A 31 -13.79 1.57 -18.66
N LYS A 32 -14.53 2.60 -19.05
CA LYS A 32 -15.03 2.81 -20.42
C LYS A 32 -13.89 2.68 -21.43
N LYS A 33 -12.82 3.44 -21.22
CA LYS A 33 -11.65 3.42 -22.10
C LYS A 33 -10.85 2.15 -22.01
N ILE A 34 -10.84 1.40 -20.91
CA ILE A 34 -10.17 0.10 -20.85
C ILE A 34 -10.83 -0.87 -21.84
N VAL A 35 -12.16 -0.94 -21.87
CA VAL A 35 -12.90 -1.96 -22.62
C VAL A 35 -13.20 -1.60 -24.07
N GLU A 36 -13.27 -0.32 -24.43
CA GLU A 36 -13.51 0.11 -25.81
C GLU A 36 -12.40 -0.37 -26.76
N SER A 37 -12.80 -0.94 -27.90
CA SER A 37 -11.84 -1.30 -28.95
C SER A 37 -11.20 -0.07 -29.56
N VAL A 38 -9.92 -0.18 -29.90
CA VAL A 38 -9.18 0.85 -30.66
C VAL A 38 -8.31 0.17 -31.69
N ASP A 39 -8.14 0.80 -32.85
CA ASP A 39 -7.11 0.41 -33.81
C ASP A 39 -5.74 0.78 -33.23
N ILE A 40 -4.96 -0.24 -32.88
CA ILE A 40 -3.64 -0.10 -32.24
C ILE A 40 -2.69 0.71 -33.12
N LYS A 41 -2.77 0.55 -34.45
CA LYS A 41 -1.90 1.28 -35.37
C LYS A 41 -2.27 2.75 -35.40
N LYS A 42 -3.56 3.08 -35.45
CA LYS A 42 -4.01 4.48 -35.38
C LYS A 42 -3.61 5.15 -34.06
N LEU A 43 -3.69 4.42 -32.95
CA LEU A 43 -3.26 4.93 -31.64
C LEU A 43 -1.74 5.21 -31.61
N ASP A 44 -0.92 4.30 -32.12
CA ASP A 44 0.53 4.46 -32.22
C ASP A 44 0.92 5.60 -33.17
N ASP A 45 0.27 5.71 -34.32
CA ASP A 45 0.51 6.79 -35.30
C ASP A 45 0.09 8.15 -34.75
N ALA A 46 -1.02 8.22 -34.00
CA ALA A 46 -1.43 9.43 -33.29
C ALA A 46 -0.41 9.87 -32.23
N PHE A 47 0.17 8.92 -31.49
CA PHE A 47 1.24 9.23 -30.53
C PHE A 47 2.50 9.73 -31.22
N LYS A 48 2.90 9.18 -32.37
CA LYS A 48 4.03 9.70 -33.15
C LYS A 48 3.78 11.11 -33.66
N ALA A 49 2.57 11.38 -34.16
CA ALA A 49 2.18 12.73 -34.57
C ALA A 49 2.25 13.72 -33.41
N LEU A 50 1.76 13.32 -32.23
CA LEU A 50 1.88 14.10 -31.00
C LEU A 50 3.35 14.32 -30.60
N GLU A 51 4.19 13.28 -30.66
CA GLU A 51 5.63 13.36 -30.38
C GLU A 51 6.31 14.40 -31.29
N MET A 52 6.03 14.36 -32.59
CA MET A 52 6.56 15.33 -33.56
C MET A 52 6.09 16.76 -33.28
N GLN A 53 4.88 16.94 -32.78
CA GLN A 53 4.30 18.27 -32.53
C GLN A 53 4.80 18.92 -31.23
N VAL A 54 4.95 18.15 -30.14
CA VAL A 54 5.07 18.75 -28.79
C VAL A 54 6.30 18.27 -28.00
N ALA A 55 6.94 17.16 -28.36
CA ALA A 55 7.99 16.58 -27.52
C ALA A 55 9.18 17.53 -27.35
N ASP A 56 9.68 18.10 -28.44
CA ASP A 56 10.84 19.00 -28.39
C ASP A 56 10.49 20.37 -27.79
N GLU A 57 9.24 20.81 -27.93
CA GLU A 57 8.74 22.02 -27.26
C GLU A 57 8.70 21.90 -25.74
N ILE A 58 8.54 20.67 -25.22
CA ILE A 58 8.61 20.39 -23.79
C ILE A 58 10.06 20.11 -23.37
N LYS A 59 10.77 19.22 -24.07
CA LYS A 59 12.12 18.77 -23.71
C LYS A 59 13.14 19.89 -23.70
N LYS A 60 12.94 20.98 -24.45
CA LYS A 60 13.83 22.15 -24.41
C LYS A 60 13.93 22.76 -23.01
N TYR A 61 12.97 22.51 -22.11
CA TYR A 61 13.02 22.98 -20.71
C TYR A 61 13.54 21.94 -19.71
N TYR A 62 13.87 20.73 -20.17
CA TYR A 62 14.35 19.62 -19.35
C TYR A 62 15.79 19.21 -19.73
N LYS A 63 16.69 20.19 -19.69
CA LYS A 63 18.12 20.04 -19.99
C LYS A 63 18.97 20.47 -18.80
N THR A 64 20.20 20.00 -18.78
CA THR A 64 21.23 20.44 -17.85
C THR A 64 22.61 20.40 -18.48
N ILE A 65 23.60 21.07 -17.90
CA ILE A 65 24.99 20.96 -18.39
C ILE A 65 25.63 19.70 -17.79
N CYS A 66 26.14 18.83 -18.67
CA CYS A 66 26.85 17.62 -18.28
C CYS A 66 28.24 17.96 -17.70
N PRO A 67 28.55 17.61 -16.44
CA PRO A 67 29.85 17.89 -15.83
C PRO A 67 31.03 17.22 -16.55
N HIS A 68 30.80 16.14 -17.30
CA HIS A 68 31.84 15.43 -18.04
C HIS A 68 32.12 16.09 -19.39
N CYS A 69 31.08 16.32 -20.19
CA CYS A 69 31.21 16.97 -21.49
C CYS A 69 31.66 18.43 -21.35
N LEU A 70 31.22 19.14 -20.31
CA LEU A 70 31.68 20.50 -20.01
C LEU A 70 33.19 20.56 -19.77
N LYS A 71 33.74 19.63 -18.97
CA LYS A 71 35.19 19.57 -18.71
C LYS A 71 35.99 19.33 -19.99
N GLU A 72 35.47 18.46 -20.87
CA GLU A 72 36.10 18.16 -22.15
C GLU A 72 36.05 19.37 -23.09
N TYR A 73 34.89 20.00 -23.23
CA TYR A 73 34.71 21.24 -24.01
C TYR A 73 35.62 22.36 -23.50
N ALA A 74 35.58 22.63 -22.19
CA ALA A 74 36.40 23.68 -21.58
C ALA A 74 37.89 23.47 -21.84
N LYS A 75 38.36 22.22 -21.75
CA LYS A 75 39.76 21.86 -22.07
C LYS A 75 40.11 22.11 -23.54
N LEU A 76 39.23 21.71 -24.48
CA LEU A 76 39.44 21.91 -25.92
C LEU A 76 39.45 23.38 -26.33
N HIS A 77 38.66 24.20 -25.64
CA HIS A 77 38.54 25.63 -25.91
C HIS A 77 39.42 26.51 -25.02
N HIS A 78 40.31 25.91 -24.22
CA HIS A 78 41.21 26.62 -23.29
C HIS A 78 40.50 27.58 -22.33
N LYS A 79 39.29 27.21 -21.87
CA LYS A 79 38.48 27.98 -20.92
C LYS A 79 38.31 27.25 -19.59
N ARG A 80 37.89 27.98 -18.55
CA ARG A 80 37.41 27.37 -17.31
C ARG A 80 35.96 26.91 -17.47
N ALA A 81 35.58 25.83 -16.79
CA ALA A 81 34.22 25.30 -16.87
C ALA A 81 33.17 26.35 -16.42
N GLU A 82 33.48 27.11 -15.37
CA GLU A 82 32.63 28.17 -14.83
C GLU A 82 32.42 29.33 -15.81
N GLU A 83 33.45 29.65 -16.62
CA GLU A 83 33.37 30.69 -17.64
C GLU A 83 32.43 30.26 -18.78
N VAL A 84 32.54 29.01 -19.22
CA VAL A 84 31.63 28.45 -20.23
C VAL A 84 30.18 28.46 -19.73
N VAL A 85 29.93 28.10 -18.46
CA VAL A 85 28.57 28.17 -17.88
C VAL A 85 28.01 29.60 -17.92
N LYS A 86 28.81 30.61 -17.54
CA LYS A 86 28.39 32.01 -17.60
C LYS A 86 28.08 32.48 -19.02
N GLU A 87 28.88 32.08 -20.00
CA GLU A 87 28.60 32.38 -21.42
C GLU A 87 27.29 31.76 -21.89
N VAL A 88 27.04 30.50 -21.51
CA VAL A 88 25.79 29.80 -21.84
C VAL A 88 24.59 30.52 -21.21
N VAL A 89 24.69 30.89 -19.93
CA VAL A 89 23.63 31.61 -19.19
C VAL A 89 23.34 32.95 -19.85
N GLY A 90 24.36 33.76 -20.14
CA GLY A 90 24.17 35.05 -20.80
C GLY A 90 23.51 34.91 -22.17
N LYS A 91 23.80 33.85 -22.94
CA LYS A 91 23.09 33.59 -24.20
C LYS A 91 21.65 33.12 -23.98
N LEU A 92 21.40 32.29 -22.96
CA LEU A 92 20.07 31.78 -22.62
C LEU A 92 19.11 32.90 -22.18
N GLU A 93 19.61 33.86 -21.40
CA GLU A 93 18.86 35.04 -20.97
C GLU A 93 18.47 35.97 -22.14
N ASN A 94 19.17 35.89 -23.27
CA ASN A 94 18.94 36.72 -24.45
C ASN A 94 18.24 36.00 -25.61
N THR A 95 17.92 34.71 -25.51
CA THR A 95 17.11 33.99 -26.52
C THR A 95 15.71 33.67 -26.02
N ARG A 96 14.74 33.62 -26.92
CA ARG A 96 13.40 33.07 -26.64
C ARG A 96 13.37 31.55 -26.67
N ASP A 97 14.22 30.92 -27.48
CA ASP A 97 14.25 29.48 -27.65
C ASP A 97 15.58 28.89 -27.16
N PRO A 98 15.60 28.18 -26.01
CA PRO A 98 16.82 27.56 -25.49
C PRO A 98 17.56 26.67 -26.49
N ARG A 99 16.88 26.10 -27.49
CA ARG A 99 17.50 25.25 -28.51
C ARG A 99 18.53 25.98 -29.36
N GLU A 100 18.35 27.29 -29.57
CA GLU A 100 19.32 28.13 -30.27
C GLU A 100 20.65 28.21 -29.55
N VAL A 101 20.64 28.14 -28.21
CA VAL A 101 21.86 28.05 -27.41
C VAL A 101 22.44 26.65 -27.50
N TYR A 102 21.60 25.60 -27.47
CA TYR A 102 22.07 24.22 -27.44
C TYR A 102 22.97 23.86 -28.61
N VAL A 103 22.58 24.25 -29.82
CA VAL A 103 23.34 23.95 -31.04
C VAL A 103 24.73 24.62 -31.09
N GLN A 104 24.96 25.67 -30.30
CA GLN A 104 26.23 26.43 -30.31
C GLN A 104 27.35 25.76 -29.52
N TYR A 105 27.05 24.76 -28.69
CA TYR A 105 28.02 24.10 -27.80
C TYR A 105 28.26 22.62 -28.19
N SER A 106 28.08 22.30 -29.46
CA SER A 106 28.54 21.05 -30.05
C SER A 106 30.04 21.10 -30.35
N PHE A 107 30.75 20.00 -30.13
CA PHE A 107 32.20 19.90 -30.30
C PHE A 107 32.63 18.47 -30.67
N LYS A 108 33.79 18.34 -31.31
CA LYS A 108 34.40 17.03 -31.60
C LYS A 108 35.34 16.64 -30.46
N SER A 109 35.08 15.49 -29.87
CA SER A 109 35.98 14.87 -28.88
C SER A 109 37.30 14.42 -29.51
N ASN A 110 38.28 14.06 -28.67
CA ASN A 110 39.59 13.53 -29.10
C ASN A 110 39.51 12.31 -30.05
N PHE A 111 38.37 11.62 -30.12
CA PHE A 111 38.13 10.48 -31.01
C PHE A 111 37.23 10.81 -32.21
N ASN A 112 37.09 12.10 -32.57
CA ASN A 112 36.20 12.58 -33.64
C ASN A 112 34.71 12.27 -33.45
N VAL A 113 34.29 11.90 -32.23
CA VAL A 113 32.87 11.73 -31.91
C VAL A 113 32.28 13.12 -31.61
N GLU A 114 31.20 13.46 -32.30
CA GLU A 114 30.42 14.68 -32.07
C GLU A 114 29.68 14.59 -30.73
N LYS A 115 29.89 15.60 -29.88
CA LYS A 115 29.32 15.71 -28.54
C LYS A 115 28.71 17.08 -28.36
N ASN A 116 27.85 17.21 -27.36
CA ASN A 116 27.37 18.48 -26.87
C ASN A 116 27.51 18.52 -25.33
N ILE A 117 27.63 19.72 -24.76
CA ILE A 117 27.72 19.88 -23.30
C ILE A 117 26.38 19.62 -22.58
N PHE A 118 25.25 19.71 -23.28
CA PHE A 118 23.92 19.52 -22.69
C PHE A 118 23.55 18.04 -22.54
N ALA A 119 22.92 17.72 -21.41
CA ALA A 119 22.37 16.42 -21.07
C ALA A 119 20.87 16.52 -20.82
N ASP A 120 20.18 15.39 -20.90
CA ASP A 120 18.77 15.30 -20.54
C ASP A 120 18.61 15.22 -19.02
N THR A 121 17.71 16.04 -18.50
CA THR A 121 17.31 15.92 -17.09
C THR A 121 16.27 14.82 -16.95
N MET A 122 16.49 13.96 -15.96
CA MET A 122 15.50 13.00 -15.51
C MET A 122 14.64 13.60 -14.39
N TYR A 123 15.30 14.16 -13.37
CA TYR A 123 14.62 14.76 -12.23
C TYR A 123 15.34 16.03 -11.74
N TYR A 124 14.55 17.02 -11.37
CA TYR A 124 14.99 18.22 -10.65
C TYR A 124 14.60 18.10 -9.18
N PHE A 125 15.54 18.34 -8.27
CA PHE A 125 15.33 18.23 -6.83
C PHE A 125 15.15 19.61 -6.20
N TRP A 126 14.01 19.77 -5.55
CA TRP A 126 13.58 21.02 -4.94
C TRP A 126 13.53 20.90 -3.42
N ILE A 127 13.76 21.99 -2.71
CA ILE A 127 13.63 22.09 -1.25
C ILE A 127 12.67 23.23 -0.91
N LYS A 128 11.70 22.96 -0.04
CA LYS A 128 10.82 24.01 0.50
C LYS A 128 11.56 24.84 1.54
N GLU A 129 11.33 26.15 1.52
CA GLU A 129 11.94 27.10 2.44
C GLU A 129 10.87 27.81 3.27
N ALA A 130 10.83 27.52 4.57
CA ALA A 130 9.91 28.16 5.51
C ALA A 130 10.56 29.38 6.17
N SER A 131 9.81 30.48 6.33
CA SER A 131 10.26 31.66 7.06
C SER A 131 10.25 31.41 8.57
N CYS A 132 11.35 31.72 9.27
CA CYS A 132 11.40 31.71 10.74
C CYS A 132 10.44 32.77 11.32
N LEU A 133 9.60 32.38 12.29
CA LEU A 133 8.59 33.28 12.85
C LEU A 133 9.17 34.40 13.74
N ALA A 134 10.39 34.28 14.26
CA ALA A 134 11.03 35.35 15.04
C ALA A 134 11.84 36.33 14.19
N CYS A 135 12.64 35.84 13.23
CA CYS A 135 13.62 36.68 12.52
C CYS A 135 13.44 36.71 10.99
N GLY A 136 12.46 35.97 10.44
CA GLY A 136 12.16 35.97 9.01
C GLY A 136 13.13 35.16 8.12
N THR A 137 14.25 34.66 8.65
CA THR A 137 15.21 33.84 7.90
C THR A 137 14.51 32.67 7.17
N LYS A 138 14.81 32.50 5.88
CA LYS A 138 14.34 31.37 5.06
C LYS A 138 15.13 30.13 5.41
N VAL A 139 14.44 29.11 5.93
CA VAL A 139 15.05 27.85 6.38
C VAL A 139 14.71 26.73 5.40
N PRO A 140 15.71 26.12 4.73
CA PRO A 140 15.47 24.97 3.86
C PRO A 140 15.14 23.73 4.70
N LEU A 141 14.02 23.08 4.39
CA LEU A 141 13.42 22.05 5.23
C LEU A 141 14.04 20.65 5.06
N PHE A 142 15.37 20.56 5.03
CA PHE A 142 16.08 19.29 4.94
C PHE A 142 15.86 18.44 6.20
N ARG A 143 15.35 17.22 6.06
CA ARG A 143 15.36 16.21 7.14
C ARG A 143 16.74 15.60 7.34
N GLY A 144 17.51 15.55 6.26
CA GLY A 144 18.87 15.06 6.19
C GLY A 144 19.43 15.39 4.81
N TYR A 145 20.70 15.09 4.60
CA TYR A 145 21.45 15.43 3.40
C TYR A 145 21.88 14.22 2.56
N MET A 146 21.39 13.02 2.87
CA MET A 146 21.45 11.89 1.95
C MET A 146 20.51 12.16 0.77
N LEU A 147 21.04 12.16 -0.46
CA LEU A 147 20.25 12.36 -1.69
C LEU A 147 19.76 11.03 -2.26
N ALA A 148 20.67 10.09 -2.44
CA ALA A 148 20.38 8.81 -3.09
C ALA A 148 21.43 7.75 -2.72
N ARG A 149 21.06 6.48 -2.76
CA ARG A 149 22.02 5.37 -2.76
C ARG A 149 22.72 5.31 -4.12
N THR A 150 23.99 4.93 -4.15
CA THR A 150 24.67 4.66 -5.44
C THR A 150 24.05 3.44 -6.12
N ARG A 151 24.06 3.42 -7.45
CA ARG A 151 23.42 2.35 -8.24
C ARG A 151 24.12 0.99 -8.08
N ASP A 152 25.43 1.01 -7.83
CA ASP A 152 26.23 -0.18 -7.48
C ASP A 152 26.04 -0.64 -6.03
N LYS A 153 25.23 0.09 -5.25
CA LYS A 153 24.90 -0.16 -3.84
C LYS A 153 26.07 -0.07 -2.86
N LYS A 154 27.24 0.44 -3.29
CA LYS A 154 28.48 0.56 -2.50
C LYS A 154 28.62 1.86 -1.70
N GLY A 155 27.75 2.85 -1.91
CA GLY A 155 27.81 4.13 -1.21
C GLY A 155 26.54 4.95 -1.32
N TYR A 156 26.64 6.22 -0.96
CA TYR A 156 25.53 7.17 -0.88
C TYR A 156 25.95 8.53 -1.44
N TYR A 157 25.15 9.08 -2.34
CA TYR A 157 25.26 10.49 -2.72
C TYR A 157 24.75 11.34 -1.55
N VAL A 158 25.61 12.24 -1.06
CA VAL A 158 25.32 13.17 0.04
C VAL A 158 25.56 14.61 -0.42
N ILE A 159 24.84 15.53 0.20
CA ILE A 159 24.87 16.97 -0.09
C ILE A 159 25.54 17.67 1.08
N CYS A 160 26.48 18.58 0.82
CA CYS A 160 27.02 19.42 1.89
C CYS A 160 26.01 20.50 2.31
N PRO A 161 25.71 20.67 3.61
CA PRO A 161 24.81 21.72 4.10
C PRO A 161 25.26 23.13 3.75
N ASP A 162 26.57 23.38 3.78
CA ASP A 162 27.12 24.74 3.67
C ASP A 162 27.32 25.16 2.20
N CYS A 163 27.90 24.29 1.36
CA CYS A 163 28.24 24.63 -0.02
C CYS A 163 27.41 23.92 -1.09
N GLY A 164 26.51 23.01 -0.71
CA GLY A 164 25.67 22.23 -1.63
C GLY A 164 26.40 21.17 -2.47
N ASN A 165 27.72 21.00 -2.30
CA ASN A 165 28.50 20.03 -3.07
C ASN A 165 27.95 18.61 -2.92
N ILE A 166 27.77 17.91 -4.05
CA ILE A 166 27.30 16.53 -4.08
C ILE A 166 28.48 15.59 -4.29
N PHE A 167 28.64 14.61 -3.41
CA PHE A 167 29.72 13.63 -3.47
C PHE A 167 29.28 12.28 -2.90
N VAL A 168 30.09 11.24 -3.12
CA VAL A 168 29.80 9.87 -2.64
C VAL A 168 30.48 9.65 -1.29
N ALA A 169 29.69 9.27 -0.28
CA ALA A 169 30.15 8.81 1.02
C ALA A 169 29.96 7.29 1.17
N GLY A 170 30.86 6.63 1.91
CA GLY A 170 30.74 5.19 2.20
C GLY A 170 29.61 4.85 3.17
N GLY A 171 29.15 5.81 3.98
CA GLY A 171 27.99 5.67 4.86
C GLY A 171 27.36 7.03 5.16
N TYR A 172 26.03 7.07 5.27
CA TYR A 172 25.28 8.32 5.48
C TYR A 172 24.88 8.57 6.95
N LYS A 173 24.96 7.55 7.82
CA LYS A 173 24.62 7.66 9.26
C LYS A 173 25.78 8.07 10.16
N LYS A 174 26.96 8.28 9.58
CA LYS A 174 28.19 8.64 10.29
C LYS A 174 28.62 10.03 9.86
N GLU A 175 29.46 10.66 10.67
CA GLU A 175 30.10 11.92 10.29
C GLU A 175 30.87 11.75 8.97
N THR A 176 30.69 12.71 8.06
CA THR A 176 31.38 12.80 6.78
C THR A 176 31.98 14.19 6.61
N LYS A 177 33.08 14.28 5.85
CA LYS A 177 33.78 15.54 5.55
C LYS A 177 33.50 15.93 4.10
N CYS A 178 33.02 17.15 3.88
CA CYS A 178 32.83 17.69 2.54
C CYS A 178 34.18 17.79 1.80
N LEU A 179 34.23 17.29 0.55
CA LEU A 179 35.43 17.34 -0.29
C LEU A 179 35.72 18.74 -0.88
N ARG A 180 34.83 19.71 -0.68
CA ARG A 180 34.94 21.07 -1.25
C ARG A 180 35.23 22.13 -0.18
N CYS A 181 34.39 22.23 0.85
CA CYS A 181 34.54 23.24 1.91
C CYS A 181 34.99 22.67 3.26
N GLU A 182 35.34 21.38 3.31
CA GLU A 182 35.83 20.70 4.51
C GLU A 182 34.87 20.58 5.69
N ARG A 183 33.64 21.08 5.57
CA ARG A 183 32.58 20.95 6.57
C ARG A 183 32.38 19.49 6.98
N LYS A 184 32.45 19.23 8.29
CA LYS A 184 32.03 17.97 8.91
C LYS A 184 30.54 18.02 9.24
N PHE A 185 29.81 16.97 8.91
CA PHE A 185 28.38 16.83 9.17
C PHE A 185 27.94 15.37 9.14
N ASN A 186 26.80 15.05 9.75
CA ASN A 186 26.11 13.77 9.64
C ASN A 186 24.96 13.88 8.61
N PRO A 187 25.05 13.19 7.45
CA PRO A 187 24.02 13.26 6.41
C PRO A 187 22.63 12.77 6.84
N ASP A 188 22.51 12.01 7.94
CA ASP A 188 21.23 11.51 8.47
C ASP A 188 20.63 12.46 9.51
N LYS A 189 21.46 13.09 10.35
CA LYS A 189 21.01 13.79 11.56
C LYS A 189 21.07 15.31 11.52
N ASP A 190 21.92 15.90 10.68
CA ASP A 190 22.18 17.34 10.73
C ASP A 190 21.17 18.18 9.92
N GLY A 191 20.03 17.60 9.55
CA GLY A 191 18.96 18.33 8.87
C GLY A 191 18.33 19.43 9.74
N ASN A 192 17.67 20.37 9.09
CA ASN A 192 16.96 21.48 9.75
C ASN A 192 15.56 21.09 10.26
N VAL A 193 15.10 19.87 9.99
CA VAL A 193 13.75 19.38 10.33
C VAL A 193 13.81 18.19 11.29
N GLU A 194 13.08 18.32 12.39
CA GLU A 194 12.89 17.27 13.39
C GLU A 194 11.38 17.03 13.61
N GLY A 195 10.86 15.94 13.05
CA GLY A 195 9.44 15.61 13.13
C GLY A 195 8.56 16.67 12.45
N LYS A 196 7.74 17.37 13.25
CA LYS A 196 6.86 18.47 12.80
C LYS A 196 7.50 19.87 12.92
N TYR A 197 8.73 19.94 13.43
CA TYR A 197 9.43 21.18 13.72
C TYR A 197 10.56 21.45 12.73
N TYR A 198 10.91 22.72 12.55
CA TYR A 198 12.15 23.15 11.92
C TYR A 198 12.92 24.13 12.82
N ILE A 199 14.23 24.13 12.71
CA ILE A 199 15.13 24.95 13.53
C ILE A 199 15.71 26.06 12.66
N CYS A 200 15.64 27.30 13.13
CA CYS A 200 16.21 28.45 12.42
C CYS A 200 17.72 28.28 12.21
N THR A 201 18.18 28.46 10.97
CA THR A 201 19.60 28.37 10.59
C THR A 201 20.38 29.64 10.87
N ASN A 202 19.71 30.73 11.25
CA ASN A 202 20.38 31.95 11.70
C ASN A 202 21.04 31.70 13.07
N PRO A 203 22.38 31.82 13.18
CA PRO A 203 23.12 31.61 14.43
C PRO A 203 22.62 32.46 15.60
N ASP A 204 22.10 33.65 15.33
CA ASP A 204 21.62 34.59 16.36
C ASP A 204 20.16 34.31 16.79
N CYS A 205 19.49 33.34 16.15
CA CYS A 205 18.08 33.05 16.41
C CYS A 205 17.87 31.63 16.98
N GLY A 206 18.27 30.59 16.25
CA GLY A 206 18.13 29.19 16.67
C GLY A 206 16.70 28.72 17.01
N GLN A 207 15.66 29.52 16.74
CA GLN A 207 14.29 29.23 17.19
C GLN A 207 13.74 27.95 16.55
N LYS A 208 13.09 27.12 17.36
CA LYS A 208 12.34 25.94 16.92
C LYS A 208 10.88 26.31 16.63
N ASN A 209 10.44 26.13 15.40
CA ASN A 209 9.12 26.51 14.89
C ASN A 209 8.35 25.28 14.39
N VAL A 210 7.01 25.32 14.45
CA VAL A 210 6.15 24.29 13.84
C VAL A 210 5.95 24.60 12.36
N ILE A 211 6.20 23.63 11.47
CA ILE A 211 6.15 23.85 10.02
C ILE A 211 4.77 24.36 9.58
N VAL A 212 3.69 23.70 9.99
CA VAL A 212 2.33 24.06 9.59
C VAL A 212 1.93 25.45 10.10
N GLU A 213 2.31 25.80 11.34
CA GLU A 213 2.03 27.13 11.90
C GLU A 213 2.75 28.23 11.11
N ALA A 214 4.02 28.01 10.77
CA ALA A 214 4.79 28.95 9.98
C ALA A 214 4.16 29.17 8.60
N ILE A 215 3.74 28.08 7.94
CA ILE A 215 3.05 28.13 6.64
C ILE A 215 1.71 28.85 6.76
N GLN A 216 0.92 28.59 7.79
CA GLN A 216 -0.37 29.25 7.99
C GLN A 216 -0.23 30.77 8.21
N ARG A 217 0.89 31.22 8.81
CA ARG A 217 1.16 32.65 9.04
C ARG A 217 1.83 33.35 7.86
N THR A 218 2.63 32.63 7.08
CA THR A 218 3.50 33.24 6.04
C THR A 218 3.13 32.86 4.61
N GLY A 219 2.20 31.91 4.42
CA GLY A 219 1.81 31.38 3.13
C GLY A 219 2.54 30.09 2.75
N LYS A 220 2.19 29.53 1.58
CA LYS A 220 2.86 28.36 1.00
C LYS A 220 4.38 28.63 0.90
N PRO A 221 5.26 27.73 1.36
CA PRO A 221 6.71 27.88 1.22
C PRO A 221 7.13 28.01 -0.24
N GLU A 222 8.13 28.84 -0.48
CA GLU A 222 8.84 28.88 -1.77
C GLU A 222 9.69 27.62 -1.92
N GLU A 223 9.92 27.20 -3.17
CA GLU A 223 10.78 26.07 -3.50
C GLU A 223 12.08 26.54 -4.16
N ARG A 224 13.22 26.02 -3.69
CA ARG A 224 14.54 26.27 -4.28
C ARG A 224 15.13 25.01 -4.90
N LEU A 225 15.66 25.13 -6.11
CA LEU A 225 16.34 24.04 -6.80
C LEU A 225 17.74 23.79 -6.18
N TYR A 226 18.09 22.53 -5.91
CA TYR A 226 19.38 22.20 -5.27
C TYR A 226 20.17 21.05 -5.91
N ALA A 227 19.52 20.15 -6.64
CA ALA A 227 20.21 19.09 -7.37
C ALA A 227 19.49 18.71 -8.66
N VAL A 228 20.21 18.00 -9.54
CA VAL A 228 19.70 17.45 -10.80
C VAL A 228 20.17 16.01 -10.96
N GLU A 229 19.27 15.09 -11.29
CA GLU A 229 19.61 13.76 -11.83
C GLU A 229 19.51 13.82 -13.35
N TYR A 230 20.59 13.46 -14.04
CA TYR A 230 20.69 13.60 -15.49
C TYR A 230 21.17 12.31 -16.15
N TYR A 231 20.88 12.22 -17.45
CA TYR A 231 21.47 11.28 -18.38
C TYR A 231 22.04 12.05 -19.58
N CYS A 232 23.32 11.83 -19.91
CA CYS A 232 23.97 12.49 -21.02
C CYS A 232 24.08 11.55 -22.24
N PRO A 233 23.37 11.82 -23.35
CA PRO A 233 23.42 10.98 -24.56
C PRO A 233 24.80 11.05 -25.25
N HIS A 234 25.60 12.08 -25.00
CA HIS A 234 26.91 12.27 -25.66
C HIS A 234 28.07 11.53 -24.99
N CYS A 235 27.94 11.17 -23.71
CA CYS A 235 28.97 10.42 -22.98
C CYS A 235 28.44 9.17 -22.25
N GLY A 236 27.15 8.88 -22.35
CA GLY A 236 26.47 7.76 -21.69
C GLY A 236 26.47 7.84 -20.16
N LYS A 237 26.87 8.98 -19.57
CA LYS A 237 26.95 9.14 -18.11
C LYS A 237 25.58 9.49 -17.54
N LYS A 238 25.23 8.79 -16.46
CA LYS A 238 24.07 9.05 -15.62
C LYS A 238 24.51 9.38 -14.21
N GLY A 239 24.07 10.50 -13.65
CA GLY A 239 24.58 10.96 -12.36
C GLY A 239 23.70 11.98 -11.67
N TYR A 240 24.18 12.45 -10.52
CA TYR A 240 23.62 13.57 -9.80
C TYR A 240 24.63 14.71 -9.82
N LYS A 241 24.17 15.95 -9.95
CA LYS A 241 24.99 17.13 -9.77
C LYS A 241 24.27 18.18 -8.94
N GLN A 242 25.06 19.07 -8.34
CA GLN A 242 24.54 20.30 -7.76
C GLN A 242 23.93 21.15 -8.89
N THR A 243 22.83 21.82 -8.58
CA THR A 243 22.23 22.83 -9.45
C THR A 243 23.25 23.95 -9.73
N ASP A 244 23.36 24.37 -10.98
CA ASP A 244 24.19 25.51 -11.40
C ASP A 244 23.33 26.67 -11.95
N GLU A 245 23.99 27.76 -12.33
CA GLU A 245 23.34 28.98 -12.86
C GLU A 245 22.52 28.67 -14.13
N PHE A 246 22.93 27.70 -14.96
CA PHE A 246 22.19 27.31 -16.15
C PHE A 246 20.85 26.65 -15.80
N ASP A 247 20.83 25.74 -14.82
CA ASP A 247 19.59 25.06 -14.42
C ASP A 247 18.54 26.07 -13.90
N ILE A 248 19.00 27.10 -13.18
CA ILE A 248 18.16 28.18 -12.65
C ILE A 248 17.65 29.05 -13.80
N ALA A 249 18.54 29.52 -14.68
CA ALA A 249 18.17 30.35 -15.82
C ALA A 249 17.20 29.63 -16.78
N LEU A 250 17.35 28.32 -16.96
CA LEU A 250 16.43 27.52 -17.78
C LEU A 250 15.03 27.40 -17.14
N PHE A 251 14.96 27.29 -15.82
CA PHE A 251 13.68 27.33 -15.10
C PHE A 251 13.01 28.71 -15.22
N GLU A 252 13.76 29.79 -15.04
CA GLU A 252 13.22 31.15 -15.19
C GLU A 252 12.72 31.40 -16.62
N ARG A 253 13.42 30.92 -17.66
CA ARG A 253 12.91 31.00 -19.04
C ARG A 253 11.58 30.28 -19.22
N ALA A 254 11.44 29.08 -18.65
CA ALA A 254 10.16 28.35 -18.69
C ALA A 254 9.05 29.11 -17.95
N LYS A 255 9.38 29.73 -16.81
CA LYS A 255 8.45 30.54 -16.03
C LYS A 255 8.01 31.80 -16.77
N GLU A 256 8.90 32.45 -17.52
CA GLU A 256 8.57 33.57 -18.38
C GLU A 256 7.61 33.17 -19.50
N GLU A 257 7.91 32.10 -20.25
CA GLU A 257 7.00 31.61 -21.30
C GLU A 257 5.63 31.22 -20.70
N PHE A 258 5.62 30.62 -19.50
CA PHE A 258 4.37 30.29 -18.83
C PHE A 258 3.52 31.53 -18.55
N LYS A 259 4.11 32.61 -18.04
CA LYS A 259 3.39 33.88 -17.74
C LYS A 259 2.72 34.47 -18.99
N GLU A 260 3.32 34.30 -20.16
CA GLU A 260 2.76 34.78 -21.43
C GLU A 260 1.47 34.04 -21.82
N VAL A 261 1.40 32.74 -21.52
CA VAL A 261 0.26 31.89 -21.91
C VAL A 261 -0.77 31.67 -20.79
N GLU A 262 -0.40 31.91 -19.53
CA GLU A 262 -1.19 31.56 -18.34
C GLU A 262 -2.64 32.04 -18.43
N LYS A 263 -2.86 33.33 -18.74
CA LYS A 263 -4.20 33.93 -18.78
C LYS A 263 -5.13 33.23 -19.79
N GLY A 264 -4.59 32.69 -20.89
CA GLY A 264 -5.37 31.98 -21.90
C GLY A 264 -5.47 30.48 -21.66
N TRP A 265 -4.67 29.92 -20.76
CA TRP A 265 -4.60 28.48 -20.49
C TRP A 265 -5.32 28.08 -19.21
N VAL A 266 -5.35 28.92 -18.20
CA VAL A 266 -6.12 28.69 -16.97
C VAL A 266 -7.61 28.55 -17.31
N GLY A 267 -8.24 27.47 -16.85
CA GLY A 267 -9.62 27.06 -17.18
C GLY A 267 -9.79 26.32 -18.52
N LYS A 268 -8.74 26.26 -19.36
CA LYS A 268 -8.77 25.62 -20.69
C LYS A 268 -7.79 24.43 -20.83
N TYR A 269 -6.54 24.61 -20.43
CA TYR A 269 -5.49 23.59 -20.44
C TYR A 269 -4.80 23.44 -19.07
N ILE A 270 -5.16 24.27 -18.09
CA ILE A 270 -4.69 24.21 -16.70
C ILE A 270 -5.91 24.38 -15.78
N PRO A 271 -6.05 23.58 -14.71
CA PRO A 271 -7.21 23.68 -13.83
C PRO A 271 -7.17 24.97 -13.00
N ASP A 272 -8.33 25.60 -12.88
CA ASP A 272 -8.60 26.78 -12.07
C ASP A 272 -9.49 26.48 -10.85
N THR A 273 -9.86 25.22 -10.67
CA THR A 273 -10.73 24.74 -9.60
C THR A 273 -10.04 24.77 -8.23
N GLU A 274 -10.78 25.26 -7.22
CA GLU A 274 -10.36 25.26 -5.82
C GLU A 274 -10.31 23.82 -5.27
N ILE A 275 -9.43 23.55 -4.32
CA ILE A 275 -9.35 22.26 -3.65
C ILE A 275 -10.51 22.18 -2.64
N PRO A 276 -11.47 21.26 -2.78
CA PRO A 276 -12.57 21.15 -1.85
C PRO A 276 -12.08 20.68 -0.47
N ILE A 277 -12.73 21.16 0.59
CA ILE A 277 -12.44 20.70 1.96
C ILE A 277 -12.94 19.27 2.13
N GLY A 278 -12.03 18.38 2.53
CA GLY A 278 -12.29 16.96 2.72
C GLY A 278 -11.31 16.33 3.70
N TYR A 279 -11.54 15.06 4.05
CA TYR A 279 -10.66 14.30 4.95
C TYR A 279 -9.22 14.24 4.43
N ASN A 280 -9.04 13.91 3.15
CA ASN A 280 -7.75 13.74 2.48
C ASN A 280 -7.14 15.07 2.00
N THR A 281 -7.97 16.07 1.66
CA THR A 281 -7.51 17.36 1.11
C THR A 281 -7.21 18.41 2.20
N LYS A 282 -7.75 18.27 3.42
CA LYS A 282 -7.47 19.21 4.52
C LYS A 282 -5.97 19.34 4.82
N GLN A 283 -5.20 18.27 4.68
CA GLN A 283 -3.75 18.30 4.92
C GLN A 283 -3.03 19.24 3.95
N MET A 284 -3.31 19.17 2.66
CA MET A 284 -2.69 20.07 1.67
C MET A 284 -3.16 21.51 1.83
N ILE A 285 -4.44 21.74 2.16
CA ILE A 285 -4.95 23.09 2.47
C ILE A 285 -4.18 23.72 3.63
N ASN A 286 -3.92 22.96 4.70
CA ASN A 286 -3.09 23.42 5.83
C ASN A 286 -1.64 23.75 5.43
N TYR A 287 -1.16 23.24 4.30
CA TYR A 287 0.16 23.53 3.74
C TYR A 287 0.13 24.66 2.68
N GLY A 288 -1.00 25.39 2.57
CA GLY A 288 -1.12 26.59 1.75
C GLY A 288 -1.51 26.34 0.28
N TYR A 289 -1.89 25.12 -0.08
CA TYR A 289 -2.43 24.82 -1.42
C TYR A 289 -3.92 25.18 -1.46
N LYS A 290 -4.34 26.02 -2.41
CA LYS A 290 -5.72 26.48 -2.55
C LYS A 290 -6.37 25.95 -3.82
N TYR A 291 -5.63 25.94 -4.92
CA TYR A 291 -6.09 25.44 -6.22
C TYR A 291 -5.33 24.20 -6.65
N TRP A 292 -5.93 23.35 -7.50
CA TRP A 292 -5.24 22.17 -8.03
C TRP A 292 -3.95 22.52 -8.79
N LYS A 293 -3.91 23.67 -9.47
CA LYS A 293 -2.68 24.18 -10.11
C LYS A 293 -1.54 24.51 -9.15
N ASP A 294 -1.81 24.78 -7.87
CA ASP A 294 -0.78 25.11 -6.87
C ASP A 294 0.13 23.92 -6.55
N MET A 295 -0.30 22.70 -6.93
CA MET A 295 0.49 21.47 -6.81
C MET A 295 1.65 21.39 -7.80
N PHE A 296 1.78 22.34 -8.72
CA PHE A 296 2.74 22.30 -9.83
C PHE A 296 3.61 23.55 -9.79
N ASN A 297 4.86 23.43 -10.26
CA ASN A 297 5.66 24.62 -10.57
C ASN A 297 5.39 25.11 -12.01
N GLU A 298 5.86 26.30 -12.35
CA GLU A 298 5.54 26.98 -13.61
C GLU A 298 6.08 26.21 -14.83
N ARG A 299 7.24 25.55 -14.71
CA ARG A 299 7.78 24.69 -15.78
C ARG A 299 6.90 23.45 -16.01
N GLN A 300 6.40 22.82 -14.95
CA GLN A 300 5.45 21.71 -15.04
C GLN A 300 4.13 22.17 -15.67
N LEU A 301 3.58 23.31 -15.24
CA LEU A 301 2.35 23.87 -15.80
C LEU A 301 2.50 24.19 -17.30
N LEU A 302 3.63 24.76 -17.72
CA LEU A 302 3.94 24.98 -19.13
C LEU A 302 3.99 23.67 -19.90
N GLY A 303 4.75 22.68 -19.42
CA GLY A 303 4.92 21.40 -20.09
C GLY A 303 3.61 20.61 -20.21
N LEU A 304 2.86 20.51 -19.12
CA LEU A 304 1.57 19.82 -19.08
C LEU A 304 0.51 20.57 -19.90
N GLY A 305 0.48 21.90 -19.84
CA GLY A 305 -0.42 22.73 -20.65
C GLY A 305 -0.16 22.58 -22.15
N LYS A 306 1.11 22.62 -22.59
CA LYS A 306 1.50 22.34 -23.99
C LYS A 306 1.02 20.96 -24.43
N LEU A 307 1.27 19.95 -23.59
CA LEU A 307 0.90 18.56 -23.87
C LEU A 307 -0.61 18.38 -24.00
N LEU A 308 -1.38 18.86 -23.02
CA LEU A 308 -2.83 18.75 -23.05
C LEU A 308 -3.43 19.53 -24.23
N LYS A 309 -2.92 20.74 -24.51
CA LYS A 309 -3.31 21.52 -25.70
C LYS A 309 -3.09 20.73 -26.98
N ALA A 310 -1.89 20.16 -27.15
CA ALA A 310 -1.56 19.37 -28.33
C ALA A 310 -2.45 18.13 -28.46
N ILE A 311 -2.74 17.42 -27.35
CA ILE A 311 -3.66 16.27 -27.35
C ILE A 311 -5.08 16.69 -27.78
N LEU A 312 -5.62 17.76 -27.20
CA LEU A 312 -7.00 18.19 -27.47
C LEU A 312 -7.19 18.74 -28.88
N GLU A 313 -6.16 19.36 -29.45
CA GLU A 313 -6.17 19.94 -30.80
C GLU A 313 -5.72 18.94 -31.89
N LEU A 314 -5.28 17.73 -31.52
CA LEU A 314 -4.83 16.73 -32.47
C LEU A 314 -6.00 16.23 -33.34
N ASP A 315 -5.79 16.23 -34.65
CA ASP A 315 -6.77 15.74 -35.64
C ASP A 315 -6.73 14.21 -35.76
N VAL A 316 -7.45 13.56 -34.85
CA VAL A 316 -7.57 12.10 -34.75
C VAL A 316 -8.99 11.72 -34.34
N ASP A 317 -9.30 10.43 -34.49
CA ASP A 317 -10.52 9.83 -33.96
C ASP A 317 -10.69 10.13 -32.45
N GLU A 318 -11.93 10.37 -32.04
CA GLU A 318 -12.24 10.78 -30.67
C GLU A 318 -11.81 9.74 -29.64
N ASN A 319 -12.00 8.45 -29.91
CA ASN A 319 -11.58 7.40 -28.97
C ASN A 319 -10.05 7.36 -28.83
N VAL A 320 -9.31 7.61 -29.91
CA VAL A 320 -7.84 7.75 -29.89
C VAL A 320 -7.44 8.96 -29.04
N ARG A 321 -8.08 10.12 -29.24
CA ARG A 321 -7.83 11.33 -28.44
C ARG A 321 -8.09 11.09 -26.96
N GLU A 322 -9.20 10.45 -26.61
CA GLU A 322 -9.56 10.14 -25.23
C GLU A 322 -8.55 9.18 -24.56
N LEU A 323 -7.95 8.24 -25.30
CA LEU A 323 -6.86 7.40 -24.78
C LEU A 323 -5.57 8.20 -24.52
N LEU A 324 -5.27 9.20 -25.35
CA LEU A 324 -4.16 10.13 -25.11
C LEU A 324 -4.43 11.02 -23.88
N VAL A 325 -5.68 11.42 -23.66
CA VAL A 325 -6.14 12.15 -22.45
C VAL A 325 -6.04 11.27 -21.20
N ILE A 326 -6.40 9.98 -21.27
CA ILE A 326 -6.16 9.05 -20.16
C ILE A 326 -4.69 8.89 -19.86
N THR A 327 -3.86 8.77 -20.90
CA THR A 327 -2.41 8.69 -20.75
C THR A 327 -1.87 9.92 -20.03
N PHE A 328 -2.40 11.11 -20.38
CA PHE A 328 -2.06 12.36 -19.71
C PHE A 328 -2.44 12.31 -18.23
N SER A 329 -3.68 11.91 -17.93
CA SER A 329 -4.20 11.78 -16.56
C SER A 329 -3.36 10.83 -15.70
N ASP A 330 -2.99 9.65 -16.21
CA ASP A 330 -2.16 8.67 -15.48
C ASP A 330 -0.76 9.24 -15.17
N SER A 331 -0.19 10.01 -16.11
CA SER A 331 1.12 10.64 -15.93
C SER A 331 1.11 11.72 -14.83
N LEU A 332 -0.03 12.35 -14.52
CA LEU A 332 -0.11 13.44 -13.53
C LEU A 332 0.37 13.02 -12.13
N GLU A 333 0.23 11.73 -11.77
CA GLU A 333 0.72 11.18 -10.50
C GLU A 333 2.22 11.40 -10.26
N PHE A 334 2.98 11.63 -11.33
CA PHE A 334 4.44 11.81 -11.33
C PHE A 334 4.89 13.23 -11.67
N HIS A 335 3.98 14.11 -12.06
CA HIS A 335 4.31 15.45 -12.57
C HIS A 335 3.77 16.56 -11.66
N ASN A 336 3.97 16.43 -10.34
CA ASN A 336 3.54 17.44 -9.37
C ASN A 336 4.57 17.59 -8.23
N MET A 337 4.53 18.72 -7.55
CA MET A 337 5.41 19.07 -6.41
C MET A 337 5.00 18.39 -5.09
N LEU A 338 4.19 17.34 -5.16
CA LEU A 338 3.94 16.43 -4.03
C LEU A 338 4.67 15.08 -4.20
N CYS A 339 5.37 14.86 -5.31
CA CYS A 339 6.18 13.65 -5.53
C CYS A 339 7.46 13.63 -4.66
N ASP A 340 7.78 12.46 -4.10
CA ASP A 340 9.00 12.19 -3.33
C ASP A 340 10.05 11.43 -4.16
N TYR A 341 11.33 11.48 -3.74
CA TYR A 341 12.36 10.63 -4.33
C TYR A 341 12.52 9.34 -3.53
N LEU A 342 12.47 8.19 -4.20
CA LEU A 342 12.79 6.91 -3.57
C LEU A 342 14.31 6.71 -3.59
N GLN A 343 14.98 7.32 -2.63
CA GLN A 343 16.44 7.45 -2.54
C GLN A 343 17.19 6.11 -2.65
N THR A 344 16.60 5.01 -2.19
CA THR A 344 17.20 3.66 -2.27
C THR A 344 16.88 2.91 -3.57
N ARG A 345 15.88 3.37 -4.33
CA ARG A 345 15.43 2.79 -5.61
C ARG A 345 15.84 3.62 -6.83
N ASN A 346 16.38 4.83 -6.61
CA ASN A 346 16.88 5.73 -7.65
C ASN A 346 15.83 6.13 -8.70
N HIS A 347 14.61 6.43 -8.25
CA HIS A 347 13.56 6.98 -9.11
C HIS A 347 12.53 7.74 -8.28
N ILE A 348 11.71 8.53 -8.95
CA ILE A 348 10.58 9.25 -8.34
C ILE A 348 9.50 8.29 -7.81
N GLY A 349 8.86 8.68 -6.72
CA GLY A 349 7.65 8.08 -6.15
C GLY A 349 6.39 8.78 -6.67
N LYS A 350 5.34 7.98 -6.91
CA LYS A 350 4.04 8.49 -7.36
C LYS A 350 3.26 9.12 -6.20
N LEU A 351 2.47 10.17 -6.48
CA LEU A 351 1.69 10.93 -5.50
C LEU A 351 0.92 10.02 -4.51
N PHE A 352 0.07 9.13 -5.03
CA PHE A 352 -0.82 8.31 -4.21
C PHE A 352 -0.22 6.96 -3.78
N ARG A 353 1.12 6.86 -3.65
CA ARG A 353 1.76 5.68 -3.05
C ARG A 353 1.23 5.38 -1.64
N LEU A 354 0.78 6.41 -0.94
CA LEU A 354 0.20 6.36 0.40
C LEU A 354 -1.28 6.78 0.44
N HIS A 355 -2.04 6.69 -0.66
CA HIS A 355 -3.48 7.03 -0.73
C HIS A 355 -3.87 8.34 0.01
N ALA A 356 -2.99 9.35 -0.06
CA ALA A 356 -3.16 10.61 0.66
C ALA A 356 -2.38 11.73 -0.04
N TYR A 357 -2.84 12.97 0.10
CA TYR A 357 -2.09 14.15 -0.31
C TYR A 357 -1.07 14.53 0.76
N ARG A 358 0.18 14.11 0.56
CA ARG A 358 1.27 14.38 1.50
C ARG A 358 2.27 15.36 0.89
N PRO A 359 2.23 16.65 1.24
CA PRO A 359 3.27 17.60 0.84
C PRO A 359 4.65 17.17 1.37
N PRO A 360 5.61 16.81 0.49
CA PRO A 360 6.98 16.53 0.91
C PRO A 360 7.71 17.85 1.18
N GLN A 361 8.78 17.78 1.97
CA GLN A 361 9.68 18.92 2.18
C GLN A 361 10.67 19.09 1.01
N ASN A 362 11.03 17.98 0.39
CA ASN A 362 11.97 17.91 -0.72
C ASN A 362 11.25 17.36 -1.96
N PRO A 363 10.38 18.15 -2.61
CA PRO A 363 9.69 17.69 -3.80
C PRO A 363 10.64 17.38 -4.95
N VAL A 364 10.22 16.45 -5.80
CA VAL A 364 10.94 16.07 -7.02
C VAL A 364 10.08 16.40 -8.21
N GLU A 365 10.64 17.17 -9.13
CA GLU A 365 10.03 17.40 -10.42
C GLU A 365 10.56 16.39 -11.44
N ASN A 366 9.64 15.81 -12.21
CA ASN A 366 9.91 14.87 -13.28
C ASN A 366 9.93 15.55 -14.65
N ASN A 367 10.63 14.96 -15.61
CA ASN A 367 10.56 15.34 -17.02
C ASN A 367 9.23 14.90 -17.66
N VAL A 368 8.39 15.88 -18.03
CA VAL A 368 7.02 15.66 -18.54
C VAL A 368 6.97 14.68 -19.71
N TRP A 369 7.79 14.89 -20.75
CA TRP A 369 7.82 13.99 -21.90
C TRP A 369 8.65 12.73 -21.60
N GLY A 370 9.83 12.94 -21.02
CA GLY A 370 10.80 11.93 -20.64
C GLY A 370 12.15 12.04 -21.34
N ALA A 371 13.15 11.37 -20.75
CA ALA A 371 14.50 11.18 -21.27
C ALA A 371 14.73 9.68 -21.56
N GLU A 372 15.96 9.27 -21.91
CA GLU A 372 16.30 7.85 -22.07
C GLU A 372 16.00 7.03 -20.80
N GLY A 373 16.14 7.64 -19.63
CA GLY A 373 15.73 7.08 -18.35
C GLY A 373 14.65 7.92 -17.67
N GLY A 374 13.91 7.31 -16.76
CA GLY A 374 12.87 7.99 -15.98
C GLY A 374 11.75 7.03 -15.63
N ARG A 375 10.85 7.46 -14.76
CA ARG A 375 9.63 6.73 -14.43
C ARG A 375 8.47 7.71 -14.47
N GLY A 376 7.31 7.28 -14.95
CA GLY A 376 6.10 8.10 -14.85
C GLY A 376 5.97 9.20 -15.90
N THR A 377 6.86 9.25 -16.89
CA THR A 377 6.85 10.25 -17.96
C THR A 377 5.72 9.94 -18.95
N TYR A 378 5.21 10.94 -19.68
CA TYR A 378 4.08 10.72 -20.61
C TYR A 378 4.37 9.60 -21.63
N LYS A 379 5.57 9.57 -22.21
CA LYS A 379 6.00 8.49 -23.12
C LYS A 379 5.95 7.11 -22.48
N ASN A 380 6.37 6.98 -21.22
CA ASN A 380 6.36 5.71 -20.50
C ASN A 380 4.93 5.25 -20.17
N GLU A 381 4.05 6.17 -19.81
CA GLU A 381 2.64 5.86 -19.55
C GLU A 381 1.91 5.48 -20.85
N PHE A 382 2.22 6.12 -21.99
CA PHE A 382 1.67 5.72 -23.29
C PHE A 382 2.02 4.28 -23.65
N ILE A 383 3.29 3.88 -23.46
CA ILE A 383 3.75 2.51 -23.72
C ILE A 383 2.95 1.50 -22.87
N LYS A 384 2.58 1.84 -21.62
CA LYS A 384 1.73 0.98 -20.79
C LYS A 384 0.31 0.88 -21.33
N ILE A 385 -0.30 1.99 -21.75
CA ILE A 385 -1.63 1.99 -22.36
C ILE A 385 -1.64 1.13 -23.62
N LEU A 386 -0.62 1.27 -24.48
CA LEU A 386 -0.47 0.47 -25.69
C LEU A 386 -0.31 -1.02 -25.36
N ALA A 387 0.46 -1.38 -24.34
CA ALA A 387 0.60 -2.74 -23.86
C ALA A 387 -0.74 -3.31 -23.34
N GLY A 388 -1.50 -2.52 -22.57
CA GLY A 388 -2.84 -2.89 -22.10
C GLY A 388 -3.83 -3.12 -23.24
N LYS A 389 -3.82 -2.26 -24.27
CA LYS A 389 -4.66 -2.43 -25.45
C LYS A 389 -4.26 -3.63 -26.30
N ASN A 390 -2.97 -3.96 -26.38
CA ASN A 390 -2.51 -5.20 -26.99
C ASN A 390 -2.96 -6.43 -26.20
N TYR A 391 -2.91 -6.38 -24.86
CA TYR A 391 -3.42 -7.45 -24.00
C TYR A 391 -4.91 -7.73 -24.26
N ASN A 392 -5.74 -6.70 -24.43
CA ASN A 392 -7.15 -6.87 -24.78
C ASN A 392 -7.38 -7.71 -26.05
N LEU A 393 -6.48 -7.59 -27.04
CA LEU A 393 -6.57 -8.34 -28.30
C LEU A 393 -5.92 -9.72 -28.23
N ARG A 394 -4.94 -9.90 -27.35
CA ARG A 394 -4.11 -11.11 -27.19
C ARG A 394 -3.96 -11.44 -25.71
N THR A 395 -5.05 -11.87 -25.10
CA THR A 395 -5.08 -12.15 -23.66
C THR A 395 -4.24 -13.38 -23.33
N PHE A 396 -3.72 -13.43 -22.11
CA PHE A 396 -2.95 -14.55 -21.60
C PHE A 396 -3.08 -14.66 -20.08
N GLU A 397 -2.91 -15.86 -19.55
CA GLU A 397 -2.84 -16.14 -18.12
C GLU A 397 -1.41 -16.36 -17.67
N LYS A 398 -1.09 -15.97 -16.43
CA LYS A 398 0.23 -16.23 -15.82
C LYS A 398 0.14 -17.41 -14.87
N TYR A 399 1.10 -18.32 -14.96
CA TYR A 399 1.22 -19.44 -14.03
C TYR A 399 2.68 -19.69 -13.68
N ILE A 400 2.95 -20.30 -12.54
CA ILE A 400 4.30 -20.63 -12.10
C ILE A 400 4.60 -22.07 -12.50
N GLN A 401 5.65 -22.27 -13.29
CA GLN A 401 6.19 -23.59 -13.61
C GLN A 401 7.70 -23.56 -13.38
N ASN A 402 8.20 -24.50 -12.57
CA ASN A 402 9.62 -24.60 -12.19
C ASN A 402 10.17 -23.28 -11.59
N GLY A 403 9.37 -22.60 -10.77
CA GLY A 403 9.76 -21.33 -10.13
C GLY A 403 9.84 -20.13 -11.08
N LYS A 404 9.45 -20.29 -12.37
CA LYS A 404 9.39 -19.22 -13.36
C LYS A 404 7.95 -18.93 -13.73
N THR A 405 7.63 -17.64 -13.87
CA THR A 405 6.35 -17.22 -14.44
C THR A 405 6.35 -17.51 -15.93
N GLN A 406 5.35 -18.27 -16.37
CA GLN A 406 5.06 -18.58 -17.76
C GLN A 406 3.73 -17.94 -18.16
N GLU A 407 3.57 -17.64 -19.45
CA GLU A 407 2.34 -17.09 -20.02
C GLU A 407 1.63 -18.14 -20.89
N LYS A 408 0.33 -18.29 -20.68
CA LYS A 408 -0.53 -19.17 -21.47
C LYS A 408 -1.50 -18.30 -22.28
N PRO A 409 -1.35 -18.22 -23.62
CA PRO A 409 -2.28 -17.48 -24.46
C PRO A 409 -3.71 -18.01 -24.33
N MET A 410 -4.66 -17.09 -24.41
CA MET A 410 -6.09 -17.36 -24.30
C MET A 410 -6.79 -16.96 -25.61
N LYS A 411 -7.93 -17.61 -25.91
CA LYS A 411 -8.64 -17.39 -27.19
C LYS A 411 -9.54 -16.14 -27.20
N MET A 412 -9.92 -15.67 -26.02
CA MET A 412 -10.93 -14.62 -25.86
C MET A 412 -10.27 -13.24 -25.87
N GLN A 413 -10.98 -12.25 -26.38
CA GLN A 413 -10.57 -10.85 -26.38
C GLN A 413 -11.40 -10.07 -25.37
N ILE A 414 -10.84 -8.99 -24.85
CA ILE A 414 -11.54 -8.04 -23.98
C ILE A 414 -11.97 -6.87 -24.87
N ILE A 415 -13.15 -6.99 -25.48
CA ILE A 415 -13.73 -5.95 -26.34
C ILE A 415 -15.16 -5.67 -25.89
N GLY A 416 -15.38 -4.47 -25.36
CA GLY A 416 -16.70 -3.94 -25.08
C GLY A 416 -17.23 -3.15 -26.27
N LYS A 417 -18.31 -3.65 -26.89
CA LYS A 417 -19.20 -2.85 -27.72
C LYS A 417 -20.11 -2.10 -26.77
N LEU A 418 -19.90 -0.79 -26.68
CA LEU A 418 -20.67 0.05 -25.76
C LEU A 418 -22.03 0.34 -26.35
N GLY A 419 -23.08 0.11 -25.56
CA GLY A 419 -24.45 0.42 -25.92
C GLY A 419 -25.43 -0.15 -24.91
N ASP A 420 -26.66 -0.39 -25.36
CA ASP A 420 -27.63 -1.14 -24.60
C ASP A 420 -27.17 -2.59 -24.46
N VAL A 421 -27.00 -3.09 -23.24
CA VAL A 421 -26.55 -4.46 -22.96
C VAL A 421 -27.43 -5.54 -23.61
N PHE A 422 -28.69 -5.24 -23.92
CA PHE A 422 -29.58 -6.19 -24.59
C PHE A 422 -29.23 -6.35 -26.07
N ASN A 423 -28.64 -5.33 -26.70
CA ASN A 423 -28.20 -5.34 -28.10
C ASN A 423 -26.69 -5.56 -28.25
N ASP A 424 -25.90 -5.01 -27.34
CA ASP A 424 -24.44 -5.09 -27.29
C ASP A 424 -23.95 -6.04 -26.17
N ASN A 425 -22.65 -5.98 -25.83
CA ASN A 425 -22.07 -6.80 -24.76
C ASN A 425 -21.59 -6.00 -23.54
N ALA A 426 -21.57 -4.66 -23.60
CA ALA A 426 -21.16 -3.82 -22.49
C ALA A 426 -21.99 -2.54 -22.38
N MET A 427 -22.56 -2.30 -21.20
CA MET A 427 -23.15 -1.01 -20.82
C MET A 427 -22.36 -0.43 -19.64
N ILE A 428 -21.65 0.68 -19.85
CA ILE A 428 -20.79 1.31 -18.84
C ILE A 428 -21.27 2.74 -18.58
N THR A 429 -21.90 2.97 -17.44
CA THR A 429 -22.57 4.24 -17.10
C THR A 429 -21.92 4.94 -15.90
N CYS A 430 -22.07 6.26 -15.84
CA CYS A 430 -21.70 7.07 -14.69
C CYS A 430 -22.98 7.45 -13.93
N GLY A 431 -23.10 7.07 -12.66
CA GLY A 431 -24.30 7.33 -11.85
C GLY A 431 -24.32 6.59 -10.52
N ASP A 432 -25.31 6.93 -9.69
CA ASP A 432 -25.52 6.29 -8.38
C ASP A 432 -26.01 4.84 -8.55
N SER A 433 -25.26 3.88 -8.00
CA SER A 433 -25.61 2.45 -8.05
C SER A 433 -26.89 2.07 -7.30
N SER A 434 -27.52 3.00 -6.58
CA SER A 434 -28.88 2.83 -6.02
C SER A 434 -29.98 2.83 -7.10
N TYR A 435 -29.64 3.20 -8.34
CA TYR A 435 -30.52 3.14 -9.50
C TYR A 435 -29.79 2.66 -10.76
N LEU A 436 -30.29 1.60 -11.38
CA LEU A 436 -29.81 1.09 -12.67
C LEU A 436 -30.96 1.07 -13.67
N ASP A 437 -30.75 1.73 -14.82
CA ASP A 437 -31.72 1.78 -15.91
C ASP A 437 -31.66 0.51 -16.78
N ILE A 438 -32.03 -0.62 -16.16
CA ILE A 438 -32.23 -1.92 -16.81
C ILE A 438 -33.52 -2.55 -16.27
N PRO A 439 -34.16 -3.49 -16.98
CA PRO A 439 -35.33 -4.19 -16.47
C PRO A 439 -35.06 -4.94 -15.15
N ASP A 440 -36.11 -5.11 -14.34
CA ASP A 440 -36.02 -5.92 -13.12
C ASP A 440 -35.87 -7.41 -13.46
N LYS A 441 -35.24 -8.18 -12.57
CA LYS A 441 -34.96 -9.61 -12.77
C LYS A 441 -34.27 -9.94 -14.10
N SER A 442 -33.41 -9.06 -14.60
CA SER A 442 -32.73 -9.19 -15.90
C SER A 442 -31.32 -9.76 -15.80
N VAL A 443 -30.63 -9.64 -14.66
CA VAL A 443 -29.22 -10.06 -14.52
C VAL A 443 -29.06 -11.38 -13.78
N ASP A 444 -28.10 -12.20 -14.21
CA ASP A 444 -27.78 -13.51 -13.63
C ASP A 444 -26.92 -13.42 -12.36
N ALA A 445 -26.04 -12.42 -12.31
CA ALA A 445 -25.18 -12.14 -11.17
C ALA A 445 -24.92 -10.65 -11.02
N VAL A 446 -24.73 -10.21 -9.77
CA VAL A 446 -24.18 -8.90 -9.43
C VAL A 446 -22.84 -9.15 -8.76
N ILE A 447 -21.76 -8.59 -9.31
CA ILE A 447 -20.41 -8.68 -8.73
C ILE A 447 -19.93 -7.26 -8.46
N THR A 448 -19.65 -6.91 -7.21
CA THR A 448 -19.33 -5.54 -6.81
C THR A 448 -18.26 -5.48 -5.74
N ASP A 449 -17.56 -4.35 -5.63
CA ASP A 449 -16.58 -4.07 -4.57
C ASP A 449 -17.04 -2.79 -3.86
N PRO A 450 -17.87 -2.89 -2.81
CA PRO A 450 -18.45 -1.73 -2.14
C PRO A 450 -17.39 -0.95 -1.35
N PRO A 451 -17.65 0.33 -0.99
CA PRO A 451 -16.70 1.14 -0.24
C PRO A 451 -16.38 0.51 1.13
N TYR A 452 -15.11 0.61 1.53
CA TYR A 452 -14.59 0.06 2.79
C TYR A 452 -14.84 1.01 3.98
N TYR A 453 -16.10 1.38 4.20
CA TYR A 453 -16.50 2.18 5.36
C TYR A 453 -15.83 3.56 5.39
N GLY A 454 -14.91 3.80 6.33
CA GLY A 454 -14.14 5.05 6.46
C GLY A 454 -12.65 4.94 6.09
N ASN A 455 -12.22 3.85 5.44
CA ASN A 455 -10.79 3.58 5.21
C ASN A 455 -10.15 4.48 4.15
N VAL A 456 -10.83 4.72 3.03
CA VAL A 456 -10.31 5.50 1.88
C VAL A 456 -11.44 6.31 1.24
N MET A 457 -11.24 7.62 1.10
CA MET A 457 -12.18 8.52 0.41
C MET A 457 -11.76 8.68 -1.05
N TYR A 458 -12.14 7.73 -1.91
CA TYR A 458 -11.70 7.69 -3.31
C TYR A 458 -12.14 8.93 -4.08
N SER A 459 -13.35 9.43 -3.85
CA SER A 459 -13.85 10.64 -4.51
C SER A 459 -12.96 11.85 -4.21
N GLU A 460 -12.59 12.08 -2.95
CA GLU A 460 -11.68 13.16 -2.57
C GLU A 460 -10.28 13.04 -3.19
N LEU A 461 -9.76 11.81 -3.35
CA LEU A 461 -8.47 11.58 -4.02
C LEU A 461 -8.56 11.76 -5.55
N SER A 462 -9.72 11.44 -6.13
CA SER A 462 -9.95 11.51 -7.57
C SER A 462 -10.10 12.94 -8.09
N GLU A 463 -10.45 13.90 -7.22
CA GLU A 463 -10.57 15.33 -7.56
C GLU A 463 -9.34 15.85 -8.31
N PHE A 464 -8.14 15.38 -7.92
CA PHE A 464 -6.89 15.74 -8.59
C PHE A 464 -6.90 15.40 -10.10
N TYR A 465 -7.37 14.21 -10.48
CA TYR A 465 -7.46 13.83 -11.89
C TYR A 465 -8.66 14.49 -12.55
N TYR A 466 -9.78 14.55 -11.84
CA TYR A 466 -11.02 15.13 -12.33
C TYR A 466 -10.82 16.58 -12.78
N ALA A 467 -10.12 17.40 -12.00
CA ALA A 467 -9.83 18.80 -12.34
C ALA A 467 -9.14 18.96 -13.70
N TRP A 468 -8.25 18.04 -14.07
CA TRP A 468 -7.57 18.04 -15.36
C TRP A 468 -8.41 17.40 -16.48
N LEU A 469 -8.99 16.23 -16.23
CA LEU A 469 -9.84 15.52 -17.21
C LEU A 469 -11.03 16.37 -17.64
N ARG A 470 -11.63 17.10 -16.69
CA ARG A 470 -12.73 18.04 -16.92
C ARG A 470 -12.44 19.01 -18.06
N LEU A 471 -11.21 19.51 -18.18
CA LEU A 471 -10.84 20.48 -19.23
C LEU A 471 -11.05 19.93 -20.65
N GLY A 472 -10.82 18.63 -20.86
CA GLY A 472 -11.00 17.96 -22.16
C GLY A 472 -12.36 17.29 -22.36
N LEU A 473 -13.13 17.10 -21.29
CA LEU A 473 -14.30 16.21 -21.27
C LEU A 473 -15.64 16.90 -20.93
N LYS A 474 -15.63 18.09 -20.29
CA LYS A 474 -16.86 18.77 -19.80
C LYS A 474 -17.89 19.09 -20.88
N GLU A 475 -17.44 19.38 -22.10
CA GLU A 475 -18.33 19.68 -23.23
C GLU A 475 -18.97 18.40 -23.82
N LYS A 476 -18.35 17.23 -23.58
CA LYS A 476 -18.74 15.95 -24.17
C LYS A 476 -19.60 15.10 -23.25
N TYR A 477 -19.25 15.11 -21.96
CA TYR A 477 -19.88 14.25 -20.97
C TYR A 477 -20.45 15.08 -19.83
N GLU A 478 -21.75 14.90 -19.58
CA GLU A 478 -22.49 15.62 -18.55
C GLU A 478 -21.83 15.50 -17.16
N TYR A 479 -21.30 14.33 -16.85
CA TYR A 479 -20.65 14.01 -15.57
C TYR A 479 -19.33 14.76 -15.34
N PHE A 480 -18.79 15.45 -16.35
CA PHE A 480 -17.63 16.32 -16.23
C PHE A 480 -18.00 17.82 -16.20
N ARG A 481 -19.29 18.19 -16.29
CA ARG A 481 -19.71 19.60 -16.28
C ARG A 481 -19.55 20.25 -14.92
N SER A 482 -19.88 19.52 -13.86
CA SER A 482 -19.72 19.96 -12.47
C SER A 482 -18.27 20.30 -12.16
N GLU A 483 -18.04 21.24 -11.25
CA GLU A 483 -16.69 21.64 -10.85
C GLU A 483 -15.96 20.55 -10.03
N HIS A 484 -16.70 19.77 -9.25
CA HIS A 484 -16.20 18.72 -8.37
C HIS A 484 -16.80 17.36 -8.69
N VAL A 485 -16.16 16.28 -8.21
CA VAL A 485 -16.77 14.94 -8.26
C VAL A 485 -17.95 14.87 -7.27
N PRO A 486 -18.96 14.00 -7.50
CA PRO A 486 -20.14 13.90 -6.65
C PRO A 486 -19.85 13.21 -5.30
N ASN A 487 -19.05 13.83 -4.45
CA ASN A 487 -18.64 13.31 -3.14
C ASN A 487 -19.82 13.20 -2.15
N ALA A 488 -20.83 14.07 -2.25
CA ALA A 488 -21.97 14.12 -1.33
C ALA A 488 -22.78 12.82 -1.33
N THR A 489 -22.87 12.12 -2.46
CA THR A 489 -23.61 10.85 -2.59
C THR A 489 -22.74 9.61 -2.43
N GLU A 490 -21.44 9.76 -2.14
CA GLU A 490 -20.55 8.63 -1.88
C GLU A 490 -20.93 7.92 -0.56
N VAL A 491 -21.08 6.60 -0.59
CA VAL A 491 -21.48 5.77 0.57
C VAL A 491 -20.25 5.43 1.41
N ILE A 492 -19.86 6.32 2.31
CA ILE A 492 -18.67 6.25 3.18
C ILE A 492 -18.96 6.82 4.56
N VAL A 493 -18.12 6.49 5.54
CA VAL A 493 -18.10 7.19 6.84
C VAL A 493 -17.02 8.26 6.82
N ASN A 494 -17.40 9.52 6.98
CA ASN A 494 -16.49 10.66 6.85
C ASN A 494 -16.86 11.81 7.78
N ARG A 495 -16.03 12.02 8.80
CA ARG A 495 -16.20 13.09 9.80
C ARG A 495 -16.17 14.52 9.24
N VAL A 496 -15.52 14.76 8.09
CA VAL A 496 -15.43 16.10 7.48
C VAL A 496 -16.67 16.40 6.65
N GLN A 497 -17.21 15.37 6.00
CA GLN A 497 -18.48 15.46 5.26
C GLN A 497 -19.71 15.19 6.15
N GLU A 498 -19.51 15.06 7.47
CA GLU A 498 -20.56 14.76 8.45
C GLU A 498 -21.37 13.49 8.14
N LYS A 499 -20.72 12.48 7.56
CA LYS A 499 -21.29 11.16 7.25
C LYS A 499 -20.94 10.15 8.32
N ASP A 500 -21.93 9.50 8.89
CA ASP A 500 -21.77 8.51 9.95
C ASP A 500 -22.14 7.08 9.53
N GLU A 501 -22.14 6.16 10.50
CA GLU A 501 -22.47 4.75 10.30
C GLU A 501 -23.88 4.54 9.72
N ARG A 502 -24.83 5.40 10.08
CA ARG A 502 -26.21 5.31 9.63
C ARG A 502 -26.30 5.66 8.14
N ASP A 503 -25.65 6.73 7.71
CA ASP A 503 -25.60 7.11 6.29
C ASP A 503 -25.00 5.99 5.43
N PHE A 504 -23.94 5.34 5.95
CA PHE A 504 -23.32 4.20 5.28
C PHE A 504 -24.30 3.02 5.15
N ILE A 505 -24.99 2.63 6.23
CA ILE A 505 -25.96 1.54 6.21
C ILE A 505 -27.12 1.84 5.27
N GLU A 506 -27.69 3.06 5.34
CA GLU A 506 -28.83 3.45 4.51
C GLU A 506 -28.47 3.46 3.02
N GLY A 507 -27.34 4.08 2.66
CA GLY A 507 -26.85 4.14 1.28
C GLY A 507 -26.49 2.76 0.71
N LEU A 508 -25.76 1.94 1.47
CA LEU A 508 -25.39 0.59 1.02
C LEU A 508 -26.61 -0.33 0.93
N THR A 509 -27.58 -0.20 1.85
CA THR A 509 -28.86 -0.91 1.77
C THR A 509 -29.61 -0.53 0.49
N ALA A 510 -29.65 0.74 0.10
CA ALA A 510 -30.31 1.18 -1.13
C ALA A 510 -29.67 0.54 -2.38
N ILE A 511 -28.34 0.53 -2.46
CA ILE A 511 -27.58 -0.12 -3.53
C ILE A 511 -27.87 -1.63 -3.59
N PHE A 512 -27.86 -2.30 -2.44
CA PHE A 512 -28.14 -3.74 -2.40
C PHE A 512 -29.62 -4.05 -2.68
N LYS A 513 -30.57 -3.18 -2.31
CA LYS A 513 -31.97 -3.34 -2.72
C LYS A 513 -32.13 -3.25 -4.23
N GLU A 514 -31.42 -2.32 -4.86
CA GLU A 514 -31.40 -2.22 -6.32
C GLU A 514 -30.81 -3.47 -6.95
N ALA A 515 -29.68 -3.96 -6.43
CA ALA A 515 -29.11 -5.23 -6.85
C ALA A 515 -30.12 -6.39 -6.70
N ASN A 516 -30.84 -6.47 -5.58
CA ASN A 516 -31.90 -7.47 -5.37
C ASN A 516 -32.98 -7.37 -6.44
N ARG A 517 -33.44 -6.15 -6.74
CA ARG A 517 -34.50 -5.89 -7.72
C ARG A 517 -34.09 -6.32 -9.13
N LYS A 518 -32.85 -6.01 -9.55
CA LYS A 518 -32.33 -6.34 -10.89
C LYS A 518 -31.97 -7.81 -11.06
N LEU A 519 -31.53 -8.47 -9.98
CA LEU A 519 -31.11 -9.86 -10.02
C LEU A 519 -32.28 -10.81 -10.28
N LYS A 520 -32.08 -11.84 -11.11
CA LYS A 520 -33.02 -12.96 -11.24
C LYS A 520 -33.23 -13.65 -9.90
N ASP A 521 -34.34 -14.36 -9.74
CA ASP A 521 -34.69 -14.95 -8.44
C ASP A 521 -33.64 -15.97 -7.94
N HIS A 522 -32.93 -16.64 -8.84
CA HIS A 522 -31.86 -17.61 -8.54
C HIS A 522 -30.44 -17.03 -8.70
N GLY A 523 -30.33 -15.74 -9.03
CA GLY A 523 -29.05 -15.09 -9.23
C GLY A 523 -28.27 -14.90 -7.92
N LEU A 524 -26.98 -14.58 -8.05
CA LEU A 524 -26.08 -14.35 -6.93
C LEU A 524 -25.65 -12.88 -6.88
N MET A 525 -25.61 -12.31 -5.67
CA MET A 525 -24.85 -11.09 -5.41
C MET A 525 -23.54 -11.47 -4.75
N VAL A 526 -22.41 -11.10 -5.33
CA VAL A 526 -21.08 -11.40 -4.84
C VAL A 526 -20.34 -10.09 -4.62
N PHE A 527 -19.68 -9.95 -3.46
CA PHE A 527 -18.82 -8.80 -3.24
C PHE A 527 -17.56 -9.15 -2.46
N THR A 528 -16.52 -8.36 -2.69
CA THR A 528 -15.28 -8.39 -1.92
C THR A 528 -15.38 -7.43 -0.74
N PHE A 529 -14.96 -7.84 0.44
CA PHE A 529 -14.90 -6.95 1.60
C PHE A 529 -13.79 -7.36 2.57
N HIS A 530 -13.19 -6.35 3.20
CA HIS A 530 -12.15 -6.50 4.21
C HIS A 530 -12.19 -5.30 5.16
N HIS A 531 -12.21 -5.57 6.47
CA HIS A 531 -12.08 -4.53 7.48
C HIS A 531 -11.53 -5.10 8.79
N GLN A 532 -10.80 -4.29 9.56
CA GLN A 532 -10.23 -4.69 10.85
C GLN A 532 -11.22 -4.53 12.02
N GLU A 533 -12.20 -3.64 11.88
CA GLU A 533 -13.20 -3.36 12.92
C GLU A 533 -14.50 -4.14 12.72
N GLU A 534 -15.03 -4.72 13.81
CA GLU A 534 -16.32 -5.44 13.87
C GLU A 534 -17.49 -4.57 13.40
N LYS A 535 -17.50 -3.29 13.76
CA LYS A 535 -18.59 -2.36 13.40
C LYS A 535 -18.80 -2.27 11.89
N ALA A 536 -17.72 -2.20 11.11
CA ALA A 536 -17.83 -2.17 9.66
C ALA A 536 -18.45 -3.47 9.09
N TRP A 537 -18.09 -4.63 9.65
CA TRP A 537 -18.72 -5.91 9.30
C TRP A 537 -20.20 -5.96 9.67
N GLY A 538 -20.56 -5.40 10.84
CA GLY A 538 -21.94 -5.26 11.28
C GLY A 538 -22.76 -4.38 10.35
N ALA A 539 -22.25 -3.21 9.97
CA ALA A 539 -22.90 -2.29 9.05
C ALA A 539 -23.15 -2.93 7.66
N VAL A 540 -22.16 -3.65 7.12
CA VAL A 540 -22.31 -4.38 5.85
C VAL A 540 -23.32 -5.53 5.98
N LEU A 541 -23.23 -6.34 7.04
CA LEU A 541 -24.19 -7.42 7.27
C LEU A 541 -25.62 -6.89 7.41
N GLN A 542 -25.81 -5.83 8.18
CA GLN A 542 -27.10 -5.17 8.35
C GLN A 542 -27.65 -4.70 7.00
N SER A 543 -26.80 -4.13 6.14
CA SER A 543 -27.18 -3.68 4.80
C SER A 543 -27.61 -4.86 3.89
N VAL A 544 -26.86 -5.97 3.92
CA VAL A 544 -27.21 -7.21 3.19
C VAL A 544 -28.58 -7.74 3.63
N LEU A 545 -28.80 -7.84 4.94
CA LEU A 545 -30.05 -8.37 5.52
C LEU A 545 -31.25 -7.45 5.20
N ASN A 546 -31.08 -6.13 5.36
CA ASN A 546 -32.10 -5.12 5.07
C ASN A 546 -32.48 -5.07 3.58
N ALA A 547 -31.55 -5.45 2.70
CA ALA A 547 -31.79 -5.56 1.27
C ALA A 547 -32.47 -6.87 0.84
N GLY A 548 -32.85 -7.73 1.79
CA GLY A 548 -33.54 -8.99 1.51
C GLY A 548 -32.59 -10.10 1.02
N PHE A 549 -31.31 -10.02 1.36
CA PHE A 549 -30.33 -11.07 1.12
C PHE A 549 -29.96 -11.81 2.41
N TYR A 550 -29.27 -12.93 2.26
CA TYR A 550 -28.49 -13.56 3.31
C TYR A 550 -27.16 -14.05 2.73
N ILE A 551 -26.16 -14.25 3.58
CA ILE A 551 -24.85 -14.73 3.14
C ILE A 551 -24.90 -16.25 3.05
N SER A 552 -24.76 -16.77 1.84
CA SER A 552 -24.82 -18.20 1.57
C SER A 552 -23.47 -18.89 1.74
N ALA A 553 -22.38 -18.21 1.39
CA ALA A 553 -21.01 -18.67 1.53
C ALA A 553 -20.05 -17.48 1.67
N ILE A 554 -18.96 -17.66 2.42
CA ILE A 554 -17.82 -16.76 2.45
C ILE A 554 -16.53 -17.54 2.17
N TYR A 555 -15.72 -17.01 1.25
CA TYR A 555 -14.44 -17.58 0.86
C TYR A 555 -13.30 -16.62 1.20
N PRO A 556 -12.37 -17.01 2.10
CA PRO A 556 -11.13 -16.27 2.29
C PRO A 556 -10.22 -16.46 1.07
N VAL A 557 -9.76 -15.37 0.50
CA VAL A 557 -8.83 -15.35 -0.64
C VAL A 557 -7.58 -14.60 -0.23
N GLN A 558 -6.42 -15.24 -0.39
CA GLN A 558 -5.15 -14.59 -0.08
C GLN A 558 -4.89 -13.47 -1.10
N SER A 559 -4.82 -12.23 -0.65
CA SER A 559 -4.43 -11.11 -1.51
C SER A 559 -2.92 -10.92 -1.51
N GLU A 560 -2.28 -11.09 -2.67
CA GLU A 560 -0.84 -10.86 -2.80
C GLU A 560 -0.52 -9.36 -2.95
N LYS A 561 -0.03 -8.74 -1.87
CA LYS A 561 1.21 -7.91 -1.84
C LYS A 561 1.44 -7.35 -0.43
N SER A 562 2.41 -7.93 0.27
CA SER A 562 3.11 -7.33 1.41
C SER A 562 4.03 -6.15 1.00
N THR A 563 3.69 -5.38 -0.04
CA THR A 563 4.51 -4.29 -0.59
C THR A 563 3.80 -2.95 -0.75
N SER A 564 2.50 -2.85 -0.44
CA SER A 564 1.90 -1.53 -0.21
C SER A 564 2.41 -1.00 1.12
N THR A 565 3.00 0.20 1.10
CA THR A 565 3.58 0.83 2.29
C THR A 565 2.56 1.12 3.39
N HIS A 566 1.27 0.94 3.13
CA HIS A 566 0.17 0.99 4.10
C HIS A 566 0.05 -0.25 4.99
N ILE A 567 0.44 -1.43 4.50
CA ILE A 567 0.34 -2.69 5.26
C ILE A 567 1.56 -2.87 6.19
N PHE A 568 2.61 -2.07 6.01
CA PHE A 568 3.81 -2.17 6.85
C PHE A 568 3.66 -1.50 8.23
N GLU A 569 2.68 -0.61 8.42
CA GLU A 569 2.45 0.10 9.70
C GLU A 569 1.11 -0.24 10.37
N LYS A 570 0.17 -0.87 9.67
CA LYS A 570 -1.08 -1.40 10.24
C LYS A 570 -1.15 -2.91 9.97
N ALA A 571 -1.45 -3.68 11.03
CA ALA A 571 -1.39 -5.15 11.11
C ALA A 571 -1.59 -5.94 9.79
N ASN A 572 -0.69 -6.92 9.56
CA ASN A 572 -0.61 -7.81 8.40
C ASN A 572 -1.86 -8.71 8.27
N VAL A 573 -2.98 -8.21 7.76
CA VAL A 573 -4.05 -9.09 7.26
C VAL A 573 -3.73 -9.49 5.83
N ARG A 574 -3.75 -10.80 5.57
CA ARG A 574 -3.37 -11.38 4.27
C ARG A 574 -4.56 -11.85 3.43
N TYR A 575 -5.77 -11.82 3.98
CA TYR A 575 -6.97 -12.38 3.37
C TYR A 575 -8.06 -11.33 3.16
N ASP A 576 -8.57 -11.29 1.94
CA ASP A 576 -9.82 -10.64 1.57
C ASP A 576 -10.96 -11.66 1.57
N MET A 577 -12.20 -11.23 1.83
CA MET A 577 -13.35 -12.12 1.82
C MET A 577 -14.17 -11.92 0.55
N VAL A 578 -14.44 -13.02 -0.15
CA VAL A 578 -15.47 -13.08 -1.19
C VAL A 578 -16.78 -13.52 -0.53
N VAL A 579 -17.72 -12.60 -0.42
CA VAL A 579 -19.04 -12.79 0.20
C VAL A 579 -20.07 -13.11 -0.87
N VAL A 580 -20.72 -14.27 -0.76
CA VAL A 580 -21.72 -14.75 -1.73
C VAL A 580 -23.11 -14.72 -1.10
N CYS A 581 -23.96 -13.85 -1.61
CA CYS A 581 -25.31 -13.60 -1.13
C CYS A 581 -26.39 -14.20 -2.05
N LYS A 582 -27.49 -14.67 -1.43
CA LYS A 582 -28.70 -15.16 -2.10
C LYS A 582 -29.94 -14.44 -1.60
N LYS A 583 -30.94 -14.28 -2.47
CA LYS A 583 -32.21 -13.66 -2.09
C LYS A 583 -32.91 -14.48 -1.00
N ARG A 584 -33.42 -13.82 0.03
CA ARG A 584 -34.24 -14.42 1.08
C ARG A 584 -35.68 -14.53 0.58
N ARG A 585 -36.14 -15.75 0.31
CA ARG A 585 -37.50 -16.02 -0.20
C ARG A 585 -38.49 -16.48 0.86
N GLN A 586 -37.99 -17.09 1.92
CA GLN A 586 -38.80 -17.67 2.98
C GLN A 586 -38.30 -17.16 4.33
N LYS A 587 -39.21 -17.12 5.30
CA LYS A 587 -38.86 -16.87 6.69
C LYS A 587 -37.96 -18.02 7.17
N PRO A 588 -36.79 -17.73 7.79
CA PRO A 588 -35.92 -18.78 8.29
C PRO A 588 -36.57 -19.52 9.46
N GLU A 589 -36.15 -20.77 9.65
CA GLU A 589 -36.53 -21.54 10.84
C GLU A 589 -35.83 -20.99 12.09
N PRO A 590 -36.52 -20.97 13.26
CA PRO A 590 -35.91 -20.59 14.52
C PRO A 590 -34.70 -21.46 14.88
N LYS A 591 -33.61 -20.82 15.32
CA LYS A 591 -32.41 -21.54 15.78
C LYS A 591 -31.86 -20.94 17.07
N HIS A 592 -31.39 -21.80 17.98
CA HIS A 592 -30.80 -21.35 19.24
C HIS A 592 -29.34 -20.91 19.02
N TRP A 593 -28.94 -19.81 19.67
CA TRP A 593 -27.62 -19.20 19.51
C TRP A 593 -26.47 -20.16 19.80
N THR A 594 -26.61 -20.99 20.85
CA THR A 594 -25.58 -21.98 21.21
C THR A 594 -25.29 -22.98 20.08
N GLN A 595 -26.31 -23.38 19.31
CA GLN A 595 -26.11 -24.25 18.15
C GLN A 595 -25.39 -23.53 17.00
N ILE A 596 -25.65 -22.23 16.85
CA ILE A 596 -24.93 -21.40 15.87
C ILE A 596 -23.48 -21.21 16.30
N GLU A 597 -23.20 -20.96 17.57
CA GLU A 597 -21.84 -20.87 18.11
C GLU A 597 -21.04 -22.15 17.84
N ASP A 598 -21.65 -23.32 18.10
CA ASP A 598 -21.04 -24.62 17.81
C ASP A 598 -20.74 -24.77 16.30
N ASP A 599 -21.72 -24.48 15.44
CA ASP A 599 -21.53 -24.53 13.98
C ASP A 599 -20.39 -23.60 13.51
N ILE A 600 -20.31 -22.39 14.07
CA ILE A 600 -19.25 -21.42 13.77
C ILE A 600 -17.91 -22.00 14.18
N TYR A 601 -17.81 -22.50 15.41
CA TYR A 601 -16.58 -23.09 15.94
C TYR A 601 -16.05 -24.20 15.03
N PHE A 602 -16.90 -25.16 14.64
CA PHE A 602 -16.47 -26.28 13.79
C PHE A 602 -16.11 -25.83 12.38
N LYS A 603 -16.91 -24.95 11.75
CA LYS A 603 -16.60 -24.45 10.39
C LYS A 603 -15.31 -23.63 10.34
N VAL A 604 -15.07 -22.82 11.37
CA VAL A 604 -13.84 -22.01 11.46
C VAL A 604 -12.64 -22.91 11.61
N HIS A 605 -12.72 -23.92 12.48
CA HIS A 605 -11.65 -24.91 12.65
C HIS A 605 -11.30 -25.63 11.35
N ASP A 606 -12.30 -26.07 10.60
CA ASP A 606 -12.09 -26.75 9.32
C ASP A 606 -11.50 -25.82 8.25
N GLU A 607 -11.93 -24.56 8.19
CA GLU A 607 -11.38 -23.58 7.24
C GLU A 607 -9.93 -23.21 7.58
N ILE A 608 -9.60 -23.01 8.87
CA ILE A 608 -8.22 -22.77 9.33
C ILE A 608 -7.32 -23.94 8.92
N LYS A 609 -7.72 -25.17 9.25
CA LYS A 609 -7.00 -26.39 8.85
C LYS A 609 -6.82 -26.47 7.34
N ARG A 610 -7.84 -26.11 6.55
CA ARG A 610 -7.74 -26.11 5.09
C ARG A 610 -6.69 -25.11 4.61
N ILE A 611 -6.66 -23.91 5.17
CA ILE A 611 -5.72 -22.87 4.76
C ILE A 611 -4.27 -23.26 5.14
N GLU A 612 -4.07 -23.73 6.36
CA GLU A 612 -2.75 -24.15 6.87
C GLU A 612 -2.12 -25.29 6.04
N ARG A 613 -2.93 -26.17 5.42
CA ARG A 613 -2.45 -27.24 4.52
C ARG A 613 -1.70 -26.74 3.29
N TYR A 614 -2.03 -25.56 2.75
CA TYR A 614 -1.52 -25.12 1.45
C TYR A 614 -0.35 -24.13 1.52
N LYS A 615 -0.19 -23.37 2.62
CA LYS A 615 1.06 -22.74 3.13
C LYS A 615 0.76 -21.64 4.16
N ARG A 616 1.61 -21.59 5.20
CA ARG A 616 1.76 -20.60 6.30
C ARG A 616 0.82 -20.77 7.50
N ASP A 617 1.39 -20.51 8.68
CA ASP A 617 0.65 -20.20 9.90
C ASP A 617 -0.12 -18.89 9.72
N LEU A 618 -1.39 -18.91 10.09
CA LEU A 618 -2.27 -17.75 10.07
C LEU A 618 -1.92 -16.80 11.23
N SER A 619 -1.95 -15.48 10.99
CA SER A 619 -1.86 -14.53 12.10
C SER A 619 -3.15 -14.51 12.92
N GLN A 620 -3.11 -13.88 14.10
CA GLN A 620 -4.32 -13.66 14.91
C GLN A 620 -5.38 -12.88 14.13
N GLU A 621 -4.94 -11.89 13.35
CA GLU A 621 -5.82 -11.07 12.51
C GLU A 621 -6.39 -11.87 11.34
N ASP A 622 -5.61 -12.76 10.72
CA ASP A 622 -6.11 -13.66 9.67
C ASP A 622 -7.21 -14.59 10.23
N ILE A 623 -6.98 -15.19 11.41
CA ILE A 623 -7.96 -16.05 12.11
C ILE A 623 -9.21 -15.26 12.47
N PHE A 624 -9.05 -14.03 12.97
CA PHE A 624 -10.16 -13.15 13.30
C PHE A 624 -11.05 -12.87 12.08
N VAL A 625 -10.45 -12.50 10.95
CA VAL A 625 -11.21 -12.17 9.73
C VAL A 625 -11.90 -13.42 9.16
N VAL A 626 -11.27 -14.59 9.18
CA VAL A 626 -11.91 -15.87 8.80
C VAL A 626 -13.07 -16.21 9.74
N THR A 627 -12.90 -16.01 11.04
CA THR A 627 -13.94 -16.29 12.05
C THR A 627 -15.14 -15.38 11.88
N ILE A 628 -14.90 -14.06 11.69
CA ILE A 628 -15.97 -13.12 11.35
C ILE A 628 -16.71 -13.61 10.11
N GLY A 629 -16.00 -13.91 9.02
CA GLY A 629 -16.62 -14.37 7.79
C GLY A 629 -17.54 -15.57 8.00
N LYS A 630 -17.10 -16.60 8.73
CA LYS A 630 -17.94 -17.78 9.01
C LYS A 630 -19.10 -17.49 9.97
N CYS A 631 -18.90 -16.62 10.95
CA CYS A 631 -19.98 -16.14 11.82
C CYS A 631 -21.09 -15.49 10.98
N LEU A 632 -20.73 -14.52 10.12
CA LEU A 632 -21.66 -13.84 9.22
C LEU A 632 -22.37 -14.82 8.27
N GLU A 633 -21.66 -15.80 7.73
CA GLU A 633 -22.23 -16.84 6.86
C GLU A 633 -23.32 -17.66 7.58
N ILE A 634 -23.06 -18.12 8.81
CA ILE A 634 -23.99 -19.00 9.53
C ILE A 634 -25.14 -18.18 10.13
N TYR A 635 -24.82 -17.10 10.85
CA TYR A 635 -25.82 -16.26 11.52
C TYR A 635 -26.82 -15.66 10.52
N SER A 636 -26.33 -15.12 9.40
CA SER A 636 -27.19 -14.44 8.43
C SER A 636 -28.24 -15.36 7.81
N LYS A 637 -28.02 -16.69 7.76
CA LYS A 637 -28.99 -17.67 7.23
C LYS A 637 -30.26 -17.74 8.08
N TYR A 638 -30.11 -17.66 9.40
CA TYR A 638 -31.20 -17.81 10.36
C TYR A 638 -31.77 -16.46 10.85
N TYR A 639 -31.08 -15.34 10.60
CA TYR A 639 -31.58 -14.01 10.97
C TYR A 639 -32.95 -13.68 10.35
N PRO A 640 -33.91 -13.09 11.10
CA PRO A 640 -33.83 -12.64 12.50
C PRO A 640 -34.34 -13.66 13.52
N GLU A 641 -34.49 -14.93 13.15
CA GLU A 641 -35.06 -15.99 13.97
C GLU A 641 -33.96 -16.75 14.75
N VAL A 642 -33.06 -15.99 15.37
CA VAL A 642 -31.98 -16.51 16.23
C VAL A 642 -32.24 -16.12 17.66
N TYR A 643 -32.28 -17.08 18.57
CA TYR A 643 -32.70 -16.87 19.96
C TYR A 643 -31.64 -17.29 20.97
N LYS A 644 -31.45 -16.49 22.02
CA LYS A 644 -30.69 -16.85 23.22
C LYS A 644 -31.66 -16.75 24.39
N SER A 645 -32.06 -17.91 24.93
CA SER A 645 -33.26 -18.01 25.78
C SER A 645 -34.48 -17.45 25.03
N ASP A 646 -35.22 -16.49 25.60
CA ASP A 646 -36.43 -15.92 24.98
C ASP A 646 -36.17 -14.63 24.17
N LYS A 647 -34.91 -14.19 24.04
CA LYS A 647 -34.55 -12.95 23.33
C LYS A 647 -33.92 -13.23 21.98
N LYS A 648 -34.30 -12.42 20.98
CA LYS A 648 -33.64 -12.44 19.66
C LYS A 648 -32.23 -11.89 19.78
N VAL A 649 -31.28 -12.57 19.15
CA VAL A 649 -29.88 -12.15 19.09
C VAL A 649 -29.71 -11.11 17.99
N SER A 650 -29.30 -9.91 18.36
CA SER A 650 -28.96 -8.81 17.45
C SER A 650 -27.64 -9.04 16.71
N ILE A 651 -27.37 -8.24 15.68
CA ILE A 651 -26.10 -8.31 14.94
C ILE A 651 -24.92 -7.99 15.86
N ASP A 652 -25.03 -6.94 16.69
CA ASP A 652 -23.97 -6.52 17.61
C ASP A 652 -23.67 -7.59 18.66
N GLU A 653 -24.70 -8.27 19.19
CA GLU A 653 -24.52 -9.39 20.11
C GLU A 653 -23.81 -10.56 19.41
N ALA A 654 -24.22 -10.92 18.19
CA ALA A 654 -23.58 -11.99 17.42
C ALA A 654 -22.12 -11.68 17.09
N LEU A 655 -21.79 -10.42 16.78
CA LEU A 655 -20.43 -9.97 16.52
C LEU A 655 -19.56 -9.96 17.80
N SER A 656 -20.13 -9.52 18.92
CA SER A 656 -19.41 -9.46 20.20
C SER A 656 -18.92 -10.84 20.66
N SER A 657 -19.70 -11.90 20.39
CA SER A 657 -19.31 -13.29 20.66
C SER A 657 -18.14 -13.81 19.80
N ILE A 658 -17.78 -13.13 18.72
CA ILE A 658 -16.72 -13.59 17.81
C ILE A 658 -15.37 -13.58 18.48
N ARG A 659 -15.07 -12.57 19.31
CA ARG A 659 -13.77 -12.51 20.02
C ARG A 659 -13.55 -13.72 20.90
N GLU A 660 -14.59 -14.14 21.63
CA GLU A 660 -14.52 -15.33 22.47
C GLU A 660 -14.26 -16.60 21.64
N ILE A 661 -14.89 -16.72 20.47
CA ILE A 661 -14.67 -17.83 19.53
C ILE A 661 -13.23 -17.78 18.98
N VAL A 662 -12.73 -16.61 18.57
CA VAL A 662 -11.37 -16.41 18.07
C VAL A 662 -10.33 -16.79 19.14
N ASP A 663 -10.49 -16.30 20.36
CA ASP A 663 -9.59 -16.61 21.47
C ASP A 663 -9.56 -18.12 21.75
N SER A 664 -10.73 -18.77 21.72
CA SER A 664 -10.85 -20.22 21.85
C SER A 664 -10.13 -20.98 20.72
N GLN A 665 -10.22 -20.50 19.47
CA GLN A 665 -9.54 -21.08 18.30
C GLN A 665 -8.03 -20.90 18.36
N LEU A 666 -7.54 -19.70 18.72
CA LEU A 666 -6.11 -19.44 18.89
C LEU A 666 -5.50 -20.33 19.96
N MET A 667 -6.20 -20.48 21.08
CA MET A 667 -5.81 -21.41 22.13
C MET A 667 -5.79 -22.86 21.63
N HIS A 668 -6.70 -23.24 20.74
CA HIS A 668 -6.71 -24.56 20.12
C HIS A 668 -5.55 -24.79 19.15
N THR A 669 -5.28 -23.87 18.21
CA THR A 669 -4.14 -23.94 17.28
C THR A 669 -2.82 -24.01 18.04
N ARG A 670 -2.63 -23.12 19.03
CA ARG A 670 -1.43 -23.09 19.86
C ARG A 670 -1.26 -24.38 20.67
N PHE A 671 -2.34 -24.92 21.21
CA PHE A 671 -2.30 -26.21 21.92
C PHE A 671 -1.83 -27.34 21.00
N ASN A 672 -2.37 -27.45 19.79
CA ASN A 672 -1.99 -28.50 18.85
C ASN A 672 -0.55 -28.38 18.38
N GLN A 673 -0.09 -27.16 18.10
CA GLN A 673 1.30 -26.91 17.75
C GLN A 673 2.24 -27.38 18.86
N ILE A 674 1.99 -26.95 20.10
CA ILE A 674 2.82 -27.36 21.24
C ILE A 674 2.73 -28.86 21.45
N ALA A 675 1.55 -29.47 21.32
CA ALA A 675 1.38 -30.92 21.48
C ALA A 675 2.12 -31.72 20.40
N GLN A 676 2.25 -31.20 19.18
CA GLN A 676 3.04 -31.81 18.10
C GLN A 676 4.54 -31.63 18.30
N GLU A 677 4.97 -30.46 18.76
CA GLU A 677 6.39 -30.16 19.03
C GLU A 677 6.90 -30.83 20.31
N THR A 678 6.00 -31.15 21.25
CA THR A 678 6.32 -31.72 22.57
C THR A 678 5.55 -33.04 22.79
N ASP A 679 4.50 -33.00 23.62
CA ASP A 679 3.50 -34.05 23.81
C ASP A 679 2.23 -33.43 24.43
N ILE A 680 1.13 -34.20 24.47
CA ILE A 680 -0.19 -33.70 24.94
C ILE A 680 -0.15 -33.21 26.38
N ILE A 681 0.52 -33.95 27.28
CA ILE A 681 0.58 -33.61 28.71
C ILE A 681 1.42 -32.35 28.93
N THR A 682 2.53 -32.24 28.20
CA THR A 682 3.36 -31.03 28.17
C THR A 682 2.59 -29.82 27.64
N ALA A 683 1.81 -29.97 26.58
CA ALA A 683 0.97 -28.89 26.06
C ALA A 683 -0.10 -28.45 27.07
N VAL A 684 -0.70 -29.40 27.81
CA VAL A 684 -1.65 -29.09 28.90
C VAL A 684 -0.97 -28.23 29.97
N TYR A 685 0.24 -28.60 30.38
CA TYR A 685 0.99 -27.80 31.37
C TYR A 685 1.29 -26.40 30.84
N LEU A 686 1.93 -26.31 29.67
CA LEU A 686 2.39 -25.03 29.12
C LEU A 686 1.24 -24.05 28.85
N ILE A 687 0.09 -24.53 28.37
CA ILE A 687 -1.05 -23.68 28.01
C ILE A 687 -1.94 -23.35 29.20
N TYR A 688 -2.29 -24.34 30.02
CA TYR A 688 -3.31 -24.15 31.05
C TYR A 688 -2.71 -23.95 32.43
N LEU A 689 -1.65 -24.68 32.79
CA LEU A 689 -1.20 -24.77 34.18
C LEU A 689 -0.03 -23.83 34.50
N SER A 690 0.85 -23.53 33.54
CA SER A 690 2.04 -22.72 33.75
C SER A 690 1.70 -21.35 34.38
N LYS A 691 2.51 -20.90 35.33
CA LYS A 691 2.31 -19.69 36.17
C LYS A 691 1.08 -19.68 37.08
N ARG A 692 0.27 -20.73 37.12
CA ARG A 692 -0.85 -20.81 38.06
C ARG A 692 -0.43 -21.62 39.28
N THR A 693 -0.95 -21.24 40.44
CA THR A 693 -0.82 -22.01 41.68
C THR A 693 -2.02 -22.93 41.88
N ASN A 694 -3.19 -22.56 41.37
CA ASN A 694 -4.40 -23.38 41.37
C ASN A 694 -5.30 -23.15 40.15
N MET A 695 -6.26 -24.05 39.95
CA MET A 695 -7.30 -23.98 38.92
C MET A 695 -8.56 -24.75 39.33
N SER A 696 -9.74 -24.30 38.91
CA SER A 696 -10.98 -25.07 39.06
C SER A 696 -10.94 -26.40 38.27
N TYR A 697 -11.33 -27.50 38.93
CA TYR A 697 -11.47 -28.81 38.30
C TYR A 697 -12.41 -28.76 37.09
N ASP A 698 -13.59 -28.15 37.26
CA ASP A 698 -14.61 -28.11 36.21
C ASP A 698 -14.19 -27.25 35.02
N ALA A 699 -13.48 -26.14 35.27
CA ALA A 699 -12.96 -25.29 34.21
C ALA A 699 -11.92 -26.03 33.33
N LEU A 700 -10.98 -26.74 33.96
CA LEU A 700 -9.99 -27.53 33.23
C LEU A 700 -10.65 -28.71 32.52
N ASN A 701 -11.52 -29.45 33.21
CA ASN A 701 -12.21 -30.62 32.68
C ASN A 701 -13.07 -30.27 31.46
N LYS A 702 -13.79 -29.13 31.49
CA LYS A 702 -14.55 -28.64 30.32
C LYS A 702 -13.63 -28.40 29.13
N THR A 703 -12.48 -27.77 29.36
CA THR A 703 -11.50 -27.44 28.33
C THR A 703 -10.82 -28.68 27.71
N LEU A 704 -10.52 -29.68 28.55
CA LEU A 704 -9.91 -30.94 28.12
C LEU A 704 -10.90 -31.87 27.40
N LYS A 705 -12.17 -31.90 27.83
CA LYS A 705 -13.23 -32.66 27.15
C LYS A 705 -13.42 -32.24 25.70
N MET A 706 -13.34 -30.94 25.41
CA MET A 706 -13.39 -30.43 24.03
C MET A 706 -12.25 -30.96 23.14
N ARG A 707 -11.18 -31.48 23.75
CA ARG A 707 -9.98 -32.01 23.07
C ARG A 707 -9.88 -33.53 23.17
N SER A 708 -10.92 -34.21 23.68
CA SER A 708 -10.91 -35.66 23.95
C SER A 708 -9.78 -36.12 24.87
N ILE A 709 -9.32 -35.25 25.78
CA ILE A 709 -8.28 -35.58 26.77
C ILE A 709 -8.97 -35.93 28.10
N PRO A 710 -8.84 -37.17 28.60
CA PRO A 710 -9.40 -37.55 29.89
C PRO A 710 -8.72 -36.77 31.03
N MET A 711 -9.50 -36.14 31.90
CA MET A 711 -8.96 -35.45 33.10
C MET A 711 -8.14 -36.38 34.00
N LYS A 712 -8.43 -37.70 33.95
CA LYS A 712 -7.66 -38.73 34.65
C LYS A 712 -6.17 -38.73 34.23
N GLU A 713 -5.87 -38.56 32.95
CA GLU A 713 -4.48 -38.54 32.47
C GLU A 713 -3.69 -37.36 33.06
N VAL A 714 -4.34 -36.21 33.24
CA VAL A 714 -3.71 -35.02 33.84
C VAL A 714 -3.46 -35.22 35.34
N LEU A 715 -4.37 -35.87 36.05
CA LEU A 715 -4.17 -36.24 37.46
C LEU A 715 -3.03 -37.27 37.60
N ASP A 716 -3.07 -38.35 36.82
CA ASP A 716 -2.09 -39.43 36.85
C ASP A 716 -0.69 -38.95 36.41
N SER A 717 -0.61 -37.89 35.59
CA SER A 717 0.66 -37.28 35.18
C SER A 717 1.43 -36.59 36.32
N GLY A 718 0.78 -36.31 37.45
CA GLY A 718 1.39 -35.58 38.57
C GLY A 718 1.72 -34.12 38.23
N LEU A 719 0.93 -33.48 37.36
CA LEU A 719 1.01 -32.03 37.12
C LEU A 719 0.19 -31.24 38.15
N VAL A 720 -0.86 -31.85 38.69
CA VAL A 720 -1.79 -31.21 39.62
C VAL A 720 -2.20 -32.19 40.72
N GLU A 721 -2.54 -31.66 41.89
CA GLU A 721 -3.15 -32.38 43.00
C GLU A 721 -4.57 -31.86 43.24
N LYS A 722 -5.54 -32.75 43.49
CA LYS A 722 -6.95 -32.36 43.63
C LYS A 722 -7.30 -32.09 45.10
N GLU A 723 -7.74 -30.88 45.38
CA GLU A 723 -8.30 -30.48 46.68
C GLU A 723 -9.76 -30.00 46.50
N GLY A 724 -10.71 -30.88 46.78
CA GLY A 724 -12.14 -30.58 46.61
C GLY A 724 -12.50 -30.25 45.15
N SER A 725 -12.96 -29.01 44.91
CA SER A 725 -13.31 -28.48 43.58
C SER A 725 -12.15 -27.76 42.88
N GLN A 726 -10.98 -27.66 43.54
CA GLN A 726 -9.78 -27.02 43.02
C GLN A 726 -8.70 -28.07 42.70
N LEU A 727 -7.80 -27.68 41.80
CA LEU A 727 -6.57 -28.37 41.44
C LEU A 727 -5.41 -27.47 41.83
N LEU A 728 -4.53 -27.93 42.71
CA LEU A 728 -3.24 -27.30 43.00
C LEU A 728 -2.25 -27.67 41.90
N VAL A 729 -1.57 -26.68 41.30
CA VAL A 729 -0.57 -26.93 40.27
C VAL A 729 0.78 -27.13 40.92
N LEU A 730 1.39 -28.30 40.70
CA LEU A 730 2.66 -28.66 41.33
C LEU A 730 3.85 -28.01 40.63
N THR A 731 4.74 -27.41 41.40
CA THR A 731 6.01 -26.83 40.94
C THR A 731 7.01 -27.91 40.50
N ALA A 732 8.04 -27.55 39.74
CA ALA A 732 9.11 -28.49 39.36
C ALA A 732 9.71 -29.25 40.56
N LYS A 733 9.91 -28.54 41.69
CA LYS A 733 10.47 -29.11 42.92
C LYS A 733 9.53 -30.11 43.60
N GLU A 734 8.23 -29.80 43.68
CA GLU A 734 7.23 -30.71 44.25
C GLU A 734 7.06 -31.97 43.38
N ARG A 735 7.18 -31.80 42.06
CA ARG A 735 7.09 -32.89 41.09
C ARG A 735 8.33 -33.79 41.09
N ALA A 736 9.49 -33.35 41.60
CA ALA A 736 10.75 -34.11 41.54
C ALA A 736 10.60 -35.54 42.09
N LYS A 737 10.02 -35.69 43.28
CA LYS A 737 9.77 -37.01 43.91
C LYS A 737 8.78 -37.87 43.11
N ILE A 738 7.78 -37.25 42.50
CA ILE A 738 6.79 -37.97 41.67
C ILE A 738 7.48 -38.48 40.41
N ILE A 739 8.31 -37.65 39.77
CA ILE A 739 9.04 -38.00 38.54
C ILE A 739 10.00 -39.16 38.80
N GLU A 740 10.70 -39.21 39.94
CA GLU A 740 11.59 -40.32 40.33
C GLU A 740 10.90 -41.68 40.43
N THR A 741 9.60 -41.71 40.75
CA THR A 741 8.83 -42.97 40.82
C THR A 741 8.40 -43.51 39.46
N LYS A 742 8.51 -42.70 38.39
CA LYS A 742 8.15 -43.09 37.02
C LYS A 742 9.31 -43.77 36.32
N ARG A 743 9.00 -44.65 35.36
CA ARG A 743 10.02 -45.24 34.47
C ARG A 743 10.55 -44.16 33.51
N LYS A 744 11.88 -44.07 33.35
CA LYS A 744 12.55 -43.01 32.57
C LYS A 744 12.07 -42.93 31.11
N GLU A 745 11.70 -44.07 30.54
CA GLU A 745 11.21 -44.20 29.16
C GLU A 745 9.78 -43.63 28.99
N THR A 746 9.01 -43.57 30.08
CA THR A 746 7.60 -43.10 30.09
C THR A 746 7.44 -41.62 30.46
N LEU A 747 8.55 -40.92 30.72
CA LEU A 747 8.53 -39.51 31.09
C LEU A 747 8.05 -38.64 29.92
N SER A 748 7.10 -37.74 30.20
CA SER A 748 6.72 -36.67 29.28
C SER A 748 7.85 -35.65 29.10
N ALA A 749 7.79 -34.82 28.07
CA ALA A 749 8.79 -33.77 27.84
C ALA A 749 8.84 -32.77 29.01
N ILE A 750 7.70 -32.46 29.63
CA ILE A 750 7.61 -31.61 30.82
C ILE A 750 8.17 -32.28 32.07
N ASP A 751 8.05 -33.61 32.22
CA ASP A 751 8.73 -34.33 33.30
C ASP A 751 10.25 -34.21 33.16
N ARG A 752 10.78 -34.42 31.95
CA ARG A 752 12.22 -34.30 31.67
C ARG A 752 12.72 -32.88 31.87
N ALA A 753 11.99 -31.88 31.38
CA ALA A 753 12.35 -30.48 31.54
C ALA A 753 12.40 -30.06 33.03
N HIS A 754 11.40 -30.45 33.83
CA HIS A 754 11.39 -30.14 35.26
C HIS A 754 12.49 -30.88 36.03
N CYS A 755 12.78 -32.14 35.67
CA CYS A 755 13.87 -32.88 36.28
C CYS A 755 15.24 -32.23 35.98
N LEU A 756 15.51 -31.87 34.72
CA LEU A 756 16.73 -31.15 34.34
C LEU A 756 16.84 -29.80 35.05
N TYR A 757 15.73 -29.08 35.20
CA TYR A 757 15.69 -27.82 35.93
C TYR A 757 16.05 -28.00 37.41
N CYS A 758 15.50 -29.01 38.09
CA CYS A 758 15.86 -29.33 39.47
C CYS A 758 17.34 -29.71 39.61
N LEU A 759 17.84 -30.62 38.76
CA LEU A 759 19.25 -31.04 38.74
C LEU A 759 20.21 -29.88 38.46
N TRP A 760 19.82 -28.94 37.60
CA TRP A 760 20.59 -27.72 37.35
C TRP A 760 20.69 -26.85 38.59
N LYS A 761 19.55 -26.60 39.27
CA LYS A 761 19.52 -25.79 40.50
C LYS A 761 20.27 -26.45 41.65
N GLU A 762 20.36 -27.77 41.67
CA GLU A 762 21.11 -28.55 42.67
C GLU A 762 22.59 -28.75 42.31
N GLY A 763 23.02 -28.36 41.09
CA GLY A 763 24.40 -28.52 40.63
C GLY A 763 24.80 -29.97 40.31
N THR A 764 23.84 -30.89 40.23
CA THR A 764 24.05 -32.34 40.06
C THR A 764 23.80 -32.82 38.62
N ILE A 765 23.48 -31.92 37.69
CA ILE A 765 23.16 -32.28 36.30
C ILE A 765 24.27 -33.06 35.58
N PHE A 766 25.55 -32.76 35.87
CA PHE A 766 26.69 -33.47 35.30
C PHE A 766 26.91 -34.86 35.92
N SER A 767 26.65 -35.04 37.22
CA SER A 767 26.73 -36.37 37.82
C SER A 767 25.59 -37.24 37.30
N PHE A 768 24.38 -36.69 37.17
CA PHE A 768 23.26 -37.36 36.54
C PHE A 768 23.56 -37.78 35.11
N ALA A 769 24.16 -36.90 34.30
CA ALA A 769 24.61 -37.19 32.94
C ALA A 769 25.40 -38.51 32.82
N ASN A 770 26.35 -38.69 33.74
CA ASN A 770 27.28 -39.82 33.75
C ASN A 770 26.62 -41.13 34.17
N THR A 771 25.42 -41.09 34.76
CA THR A 771 24.63 -42.28 35.11
C THR A 771 23.75 -42.78 33.97
N LEU A 772 23.64 -42.02 32.88
CA LEU A 772 22.80 -42.37 31.74
C LEU A 772 23.60 -43.14 30.69
N SER A 773 22.99 -44.21 30.16
CA SER A 773 23.42 -44.83 28.91
C SER A 773 23.27 -43.87 27.73
N GLU A 774 23.96 -44.15 26.62
CA GLU A 774 23.85 -43.32 25.40
C GLU A 774 22.42 -43.29 24.83
N ASP A 775 21.69 -44.41 24.92
CA ASP A 775 20.28 -44.48 24.53
C ASP A 775 19.40 -43.59 25.42
N GLU A 776 19.66 -43.57 26.74
CA GLU A 776 18.97 -42.67 27.66
C GLU A 776 19.32 -41.20 27.38
N LYS A 777 20.59 -40.84 27.17
CA LYS A 777 20.98 -39.46 26.85
C LYS A 777 20.24 -38.92 25.63
N THR A 778 20.05 -39.75 24.62
CA THR A 778 19.28 -39.40 23.41
C THR A 778 17.82 -39.00 23.74
N LEU A 779 17.20 -39.69 24.71
CA LEU A 779 15.84 -39.36 25.17
C LEU A 779 15.76 -38.00 25.87
N TRP A 780 16.78 -37.62 26.64
CA TRP A 780 16.82 -36.33 27.32
C TRP A 780 17.25 -35.17 26.41
N GLN A 781 17.93 -35.45 25.30
CA GLN A 781 18.29 -34.49 24.25
C GLN A 781 17.23 -34.36 23.16
N ALA A 782 16.16 -35.16 23.22
CA ALA A 782 15.15 -35.17 22.18
C ALA A 782 14.54 -33.78 21.95
N GLU A 783 14.25 -33.46 20.68
CA GLU A 783 13.71 -32.16 20.27
C GLU A 783 12.47 -31.73 21.11
N PRO A 784 11.52 -32.61 21.46
CA PRO A 784 10.44 -32.30 22.40
C PRO A 784 10.87 -31.68 23.73
N VAL A 785 11.96 -32.17 24.32
CA VAL A 785 12.47 -31.67 25.61
C VAL A 785 13.08 -30.28 25.42
N ILE A 786 13.86 -30.09 24.36
CA ILE A 786 14.45 -28.80 24.01
C ILE A 786 13.35 -27.76 23.76
N LYS A 787 12.33 -28.10 22.97
CA LYS A 787 11.16 -27.24 22.72
C LYS A 787 10.43 -26.88 24.00
N THR A 788 10.23 -27.84 24.89
CA THR A 788 9.61 -27.60 26.21
C THR A 788 10.41 -26.58 27.03
N LEU A 789 11.73 -26.69 27.07
CA LEU A 789 12.61 -25.74 27.76
C LEU A 789 12.56 -24.34 27.10
N GLU A 790 12.49 -24.26 25.77
CA GLU A 790 12.32 -23.00 25.02
C GLU A 790 11.00 -22.31 25.39
N TYR A 791 9.90 -23.08 25.45
CA TYR A 791 8.59 -22.58 25.87
C TYR A 791 8.58 -22.12 27.33
N LEU A 792 9.14 -22.91 28.25
CA LEU A 792 9.26 -22.54 29.66
C LEU A 792 10.10 -21.27 29.85
N TYR A 793 11.20 -21.12 29.13
CA TYR A 793 11.98 -19.87 29.13
C TYR A 793 11.13 -18.68 28.66
N GLY A 794 10.37 -18.83 27.57
CA GLY A 794 9.49 -17.77 27.06
C GLY A 794 8.40 -17.37 28.07
N ILE A 795 7.89 -18.33 28.84
CA ILE A 795 6.86 -18.13 29.85
C ILE A 795 7.47 -17.53 31.12
N GLU A 796 8.41 -18.22 31.76
CA GLU A 796 8.92 -17.93 33.11
C GLU A 796 10.09 -16.94 33.12
N LYS A 797 10.79 -16.78 31.98
CA LYS A 797 12.00 -15.95 31.83
C LYS A 797 13.16 -16.30 32.77
N ASP A 798 13.21 -17.53 33.31
CA ASP A 798 14.35 -18.02 34.09
C ASP A 798 15.49 -18.48 33.14
N LYS A 799 16.66 -17.84 33.26
CA LYS A 799 17.84 -18.14 32.44
C LYS A 799 18.34 -19.58 32.57
N ALA A 800 18.02 -20.28 33.67
CA ALA A 800 18.40 -21.68 33.86
C ALA A 800 17.93 -22.57 32.69
N TYR A 801 16.74 -22.33 32.14
CA TYR A 801 16.26 -23.10 30.99
C TYR A 801 17.14 -22.92 29.73
N GLN A 802 17.62 -21.70 29.47
CA GLN A 802 18.55 -21.44 28.36
C GLN A 802 19.92 -22.09 28.58
N GLU A 803 20.42 -22.05 29.82
CA GLU A 803 21.70 -22.67 30.18
C GLU A 803 21.63 -24.19 30.06
N ILE A 804 20.51 -24.80 30.46
CA ILE A 804 20.24 -26.23 30.26
C ILE A 804 20.18 -26.55 28.76
N ILE A 805 19.44 -25.80 27.93
CA ILE A 805 19.41 -26.04 26.47
C ILE A 805 20.82 -26.01 25.87
N LYS A 806 21.64 -25.05 26.28
CA LYS A 806 23.03 -24.95 25.83
C LYS A 806 23.85 -26.18 26.24
N LEU A 807 23.70 -26.62 27.50
CA LEU A 807 24.34 -27.83 27.99
C LEU A 807 23.95 -29.06 27.17
N LEU A 808 22.66 -29.25 26.91
CA LEU A 808 22.12 -30.38 26.15
C LEU A 808 22.65 -30.41 24.71
N LYS A 809 22.81 -29.24 24.07
CA LYS A 809 23.25 -29.14 22.66
C LYS A 809 24.77 -29.21 22.50
N ASP A 810 25.54 -28.64 23.44
CA ASP A 810 26.98 -28.41 23.24
C ASP A 810 27.88 -29.44 23.94
N ARG A 811 27.42 -30.11 25.02
CA ARG A 811 28.34 -30.72 26.00
C ARG A 811 27.99 -32.10 26.53
N TRP A 812 26.88 -32.68 26.11
CA TRP A 812 26.40 -33.94 26.71
C TRP A 812 26.87 -35.20 25.93
N MET A 813 27.64 -35.00 24.86
CA MET A 813 28.29 -36.01 24.00
C MET A 813 29.83 -36.02 24.09
N GLU A 814 30.43 -35.08 24.82
CA GLU A 814 31.85 -35.12 25.26
C GLU A 814 31.92 -35.79 26.63
#